data_AF-A0A7S3JKQ1-F1
#
_entry.id   AF-A0A7S3JKQ1-F1
#
_cell.length_a   1.000
_cell.length_b   1.000
_cell.length_c   1.000
_cell.angle_alpha   90.00
_cell.angle_beta   90.00
_cell.angle_gamma   90.00
#
_symmetry.space_group_name_H-M   'P 1'
#
loop_
_entity.id
_entity.type
_entity.pdbx_description
1 polymer ?
#
loop_
_entity_poly.entity_id
_entity_poly.type
_entity_poly.pdbx_seq_one_letter_code
_entity_poly.pdbx_strand_id
1 'polypeptide(L)'
;MLAPIGFVIVYSGLSNIIMSKLVQKFVNSMLKSKDKRMNIITEVINSIKIIKLNSWISFFLEKISIQRNEELGSVRKKLTTHLFQIYLNWFISPILMISTFAFYFLDGNTMSLGTGFACFQIFDLLHEPMAWIPNFLGIFMSFMVSIKRIQKFLLCPEMNQNLVEYDSKELQHTDVHILIEKANFSWGGKRQAKDGDNKDAKASTDSDRTAQTAVANDPEETKQASKPPKAVFSINRTESECFDQTDTVLQPDQVKPIREASSDDNVQLKGLSLEIRKAEFVCVIGEVGSGKSSLLSAMLGDMLYFDDEMVSQFGRAHVDEDTRRRINTLSSRFEGVVKFGGSISFVQQVPWIQNMTIRDNVLFGEPFDERKYTQTIEICQLVSDLKLLPGGDLTEIGEKGINLSGGQKARISLARAVYADKDIVLMDDPLSALDSHVKKLIFEGVFLDAMRHKTRVLVTHAVDFLDKADKIIIMEAGRIKHIGTFDKLQHSDEIRHIVETLPHTNFDEEQLEDAIEHAIEEHKIAEERKASDSYSIVSVEGSHITENENEEAVEVGLRTYHSFFISKGNWLIYVLVTLFFVGYAYTNAYSTIYFGKWIEHSEDEFWKYFVLTTVQPLSYITCITIIFGLITFST
;
A
#
# COMPACT_ATOMS: atom_id res chain seq x y z
N MET A 1 23.75 4.76 55.12
CA MET A 1 22.34 4.47 54.72
C MET A 1 21.96 4.80 53.28
N LEU A 2 22.48 5.84 52.60
CA LEU A 2 22.06 6.20 51.22
C LEU A 2 22.77 5.44 50.07
N ALA A 3 23.91 4.79 50.34
CA ALA A 3 24.70 4.09 49.31
C ALA A 3 23.96 2.93 48.58
N PRO A 4 23.14 2.08 49.26
CA PRO A 4 22.35 1.03 48.62
C PRO A 4 21.34 1.57 47.62
N ILE A 5 20.69 2.69 47.96
CA ILE A 5 19.70 3.36 47.12
C ILE A 5 20.38 3.90 45.85
N GLY A 6 21.57 4.50 45.99
CA GLY A 6 22.37 4.97 44.86
C GLY A 6 22.76 3.84 43.89
N PHE A 7 23.23 2.71 44.42
CA PHE A 7 23.58 1.54 43.60
C PHE A 7 22.38 1.00 42.82
N VAL A 8 21.21 0.94 43.46
CA VAL A 8 19.98 0.41 42.86
C VAL A 8 19.40 1.34 41.80
N ILE A 9 19.47 2.67 42.00
CA ILE A 9 19.08 3.64 40.97
C ILE A 9 19.98 3.49 39.73
N VAL A 10 21.29 3.35 39.93
CA VAL A 10 22.25 3.17 38.82
C VAL A 10 22.02 1.83 38.10
N TYR A 11 21.86 0.74 38.84
CA TYR A 11 21.59 -0.58 38.29
C TYR A 11 20.26 -0.62 37.52
N SER A 12 19.18 -0.11 38.13
CA SER A 12 17.85 -0.05 37.51
C SER A 12 17.87 0.84 36.27
N GLY A 13 18.48 2.02 36.32
CA GLY A 13 18.58 2.92 35.17
C GLY A 13 19.35 2.30 34.01
N LEU A 14 20.53 1.75 34.29
CA LEU A 14 21.41 1.20 33.25
C LEU A 14 20.81 -0.05 32.58
N SER A 15 20.31 -0.99 33.38
CA SER A 15 19.68 -2.22 32.87
C SER A 15 18.46 -1.89 32.01
N ASN A 16 17.59 -0.98 32.46
CA ASN A 16 16.38 -0.63 31.74
C ASN A 16 16.67 0.15 30.45
N ILE A 17 17.67 1.04 30.41
CA ILE A 17 18.06 1.75 29.18
C ILE A 17 18.59 0.76 28.13
N ILE A 18 19.46 -0.17 28.54
CA ILE A 18 20.04 -1.19 27.64
C ILE A 18 18.92 -2.09 27.10
N MET A 19 18.05 -2.60 27.97
CA MET A 19 16.95 -3.47 27.59
C MET A 19 15.94 -2.76 26.68
N SER A 20 15.59 -1.51 26.98
CA SER A 20 14.69 -0.71 26.14
C SER A 20 15.24 -0.52 24.72
N LYS A 21 16.53 -0.20 24.58
CA LYS A 21 17.18 -0.09 23.26
C LYS A 21 17.17 -1.42 22.49
N LEU A 22 17.41 -2.55 23.16
CA LEU A 22 17.35 -3.88 22.55
C LEU A 22 15.93 -4.25 22.12
N VAL A 23 14.93 -4.02 22.98
CA VAL A 23 13.52 -4.24 22.66
C VAL A 23 13.11 -3.39 21.45
N GLN A 24 13.46 -2.10 21.43
CA GLN A 24 13.15 -1.22 20.31
C GLN A 24 13.78 -1.67 19.00
N LYS A 25 15.03 -2.14 19.02
CA LYS A 25 15.70 -2.72 17.84
C LYS A 25 14.90 -3.88 17.26
N PHE A 26 14.43 -4.80 18.12
CA PHE A 26 13.62 -5.94 17.68
C PHE A 26 12.20 -5.57 17.27
N VAL A 27 11.58 -4.57 17.93
CA VAL A 27 10.28 -4.02 17.51
C VAL A 27 10.38 -3.41 16.12
N ASN A 28 11.40 -2.60 15.85
CA ASN A 28 11.63 -2.01 14.53
C ASN A 28 11.89 -3.08 13.46
N SER A 29 12.65 -4.12 13.78
CA SER A 29 12.88 -5.26 12.89
C SER A 29 11.57 -6.00 12.57
N MET A 30 10.76 -6.29 13.59
CA MET A 30 9.46 -6.95 13.44
C MET A 30 8.50 -6.13 12.59
N LEU A 31 8.41 -4.81 12.81
CA LEU A 31 7.55 -3.93 12.01
C LEU A 31 7.95 -3.95 10.53
N LYS A 32 9.26 -3.86 10.22
CA LYS A 32 9.74 -3.94 8.83
C LYS A 32 9.39 -5.27 8.16
N SER A 33 9.57 -6.40 8.84
CA SER A 33 9.21 -7.71 8.29
C SER A 33 7.70 -7.90 8.17
N LYS A 34 6.91 -7.33 9.09
CA LYS A 34 5.44 -7.34 9.04
C LYS A 34 4.94 -6.54 7.83
N ASP A 35 5.48 -5.35 7.59
CA ASP A 35 5.12 -4.51 6.44
C ASP A 35 5.43 -5.23 5.12
N LYS A 36 6.62 -5.84 4.99
CA LYS A 36 6.99 -6.65 3.82
C LYS A 36 6.00 -7.79 3.58
N ARG A 37 5.65 -8.55 4.62
CA ARG A 37 4.68 -9.65 4.50
C ARG A 37 3.31 -9.15 4.09
N MET A 38 2.84 -8.05 4.69
CA MET A 38 1.54 -7.48 4.37
C MET A 38 1.48 -7.05 2.91
N ASN A 39 2.53 -6.39 2.40
CA ASN A 39 2.60 -5.98 1.00
C ASN A 39 2.50 -7.17 0.04
N ILE A 40 3.24 -8.26 0.31
CA ILE A 40 3.17 -9.49 -0.50
C ILE A 40 1.77 -10.13 -0.43
N ILE A 41 1.15 -10.18 0.75
CA ILE A 41 -0.21 -10.72 0.90
C ILE A 41 -1.20 -9.90 0.09
N THR A 42 -1.13 -8.56 0.16
CA THR A 42 -1.99 -7.67 -0.63
C THR A 42 -1.78 -7.86 -2.14
N GLU A 43 -0.54 -8.03 -2.60
CA GLU A 43 -0.22 -8.34 -4.00
C GLU A 43 -0.85 -9.68 -4.46
N VAL A 44 -0.77 -10.71 -3.60
CA VAL A 44 -1.33 -12.04 -3.85
C VAL A 44 -2.86 -12.00 -3.90
N ILE A 45 -3.51 -11.33 -2.94
CA ILE A 45 -4.98 -11.25 -2.88
C ILE A 45 -5.51 -10.50 -4.10
N ASN A 46 -4.89 -9.36 -4.45
CA ASN A 46 -5.29 -8.57 -5.62
C ASN A 46 -5.10 -9.34 -6.94
N SER A 47 -4.17 -10.29 -6.99
CA SER A 47 -3.81 -11.03 -8.20
C SER A 47 -4.21 -12.52 -8.15
N ILE A 48 -5.11 -12.90 -7.24
CA ILE A 48 -5.37 -14.32 -6.93
C ILE A 48 -5.84 -15.13 -8.15
N LYS A 49 -6.62 -14.51 -9.04
CA LYS A 49 -7.08 -15.15 -10.29
C LYS A 49 -5.90 -15.56 -11.17
N ILE A 50 -4.96 -14.64 -11.42
CA ILE A 50 -3.77 -14.87 -12.24
C ILE A 50 -2.85 -15.91 -11.59
N ILE A 51 -2.69 -15.85 -10.27
CA ILE A 51 -1.86 -16.80 -9.52
C ILE A 51 -2.43 -18.22 -9.61
N LYS A 52 -3.76 -18.37 -9.50
CA LYS A 52 -4.44 -19.68 -9.64
C LYS A 52 -4.32 -20.21 -11.06
N LEU A 53 -4.56 -19.38 -12.08
CA LEU A 53 -4.45 -19.76 -13.49
C LEU A 53 -3.04 -20.28 -13.85
N ASN A 54 -2.00 -19.66 -13.30
CA ASN A 54 -0.62 -20.08 -13.54
C ASN A 54 -0.08 -21.13 -12.56
N SER A 55 -0.91 -21.63 -11.63
CA SER A 55 -0.51 -22.57 -10.58
C SER A 55 0.66 -22.08 -9.69
N TRP A 56 0.80 -20.77 -9.52
CA TRP A 56 1.88 -20.15 -8.74
C TRP A 56 1.64 -20.12 -7.22
N ILE A 57 0.59 -20.79 -6.74
CA ILE A 57 0.19 -20.79 -5.32
C ILE A 57 1.34 -21.25 -4.42
N SER A 58 2.01 -22.35 -4.78
CA SER A 58 3.11 -22.91 -3.98
C SER A 58 4.30 -21.94 -3.87
N PHE A 59 4.63 -21.25 -4.96
CA PHE A 59 5.71 -20.26 -4.98
C PHE A 59 5.41 -19.08 -4.03
N PHE A 60 4.19 -18.55 -4.07
CA PHE A 60 3.80 -17.45 -3.17
C PHE A 60 3.66 -17.91 -1.71
N LEU A 61 3.19 -19.12 -1.46
CA LEU A 61 3.15 -19.70 -0.10
C LEU A 61 4.55 -19.84 0.48
N GLU A 62 5.52 -20.30 -0.30
CA GLU A 62 6.92 -20.39 0.12
C GLU A 62 7.50 -18.99 0.40
N LYS A 63 7.27 -18.03 -0.49
CA LYS A 63 7.69 -16.62 -0.31
C LYS A 63 7.12 -16.01 0.97
N ILE A 64 5.83 -16.24 1.27
CA ILE A 64 5.18 -15.78 2.50
C ILE A 64 5.74 -16.51 3.73
N SER A 65 6.00 -17.81 3.63
CA SER A 65 6.59 -18.62 4.70
C SER A 65 7.99 -18.13 5.10
N ILE A 66 8.84 -17.83 4.11
CA ILE A 66 10.17 -17.25 4.34
C ILE A 66 10.05 -15.93 5.10
N GLN A 67 9.18 -15.03 4.64
CA GLN A 67 8.98 -13.73 5.31
C GLN A 67 8.39 -13.89 6.71
N ARG A 68 7.53 -14.89 6.91
CA ARG A 68 6.95 -15.24 8.22
C ARG A 68 8.00 -15.77 9.18
N ASN A 69 8.95 -16.59 8.72
CA ASN A 69 10.03 -17.09 9.55
C ASN A 69 10.97 -15.97 10.02
N GLU A 70 11.27 -14.98 9.17
CA GLU A 70 12.01 -13.78 9.60
C GLU A 70 11.26 -12.96 10.66
N GLU A 71 9.94 -12.78 10.48
CA GLU A 71 9.08 -12.11 11.45
C GLU A 71 9.08 -12.86 12.79
N LEU A 72 8.88 -14.18 12.76
CA LEU A 72 8.91 -15.03 13.95
C LEU A 72 10.27 -14.98 14.65
N GLY A 73 11.37 -14.96 13.91
CA GLY A 73 12.71 -14.79 14.49
C GLY A 73 12.87 -13.46 15.24
N SER A 74 12.30 -12.36 14.71
CA SER A 74 12.30 -11.06 15.39
C SER A 74 11.36 -11.03 16.60
N VAL A 75 10.20 -11.69 16.49
CA VAL A 75 9.23 -11.85 17.59
C VAL A 75 9.84 -12.65 18.74
N ARG A 76 10.48 -13.79 18.47
CA ARG A 76 11.18 -14.58 19.51
C ARG A 76 12.22 -13.74 20.24
N LYS A 77 13.09 -13.05 19.51
CA LYS A 77 14.10 -12.16 20.12
C LYS A 77 13.47 -11.06 20.97
N LYS A 78 12.34 -10.46 20.54
CA LYS A 78 11.57 -9.49 21.34
C LYS A 78 11.05 -10.13 22.63
N LEU A 79 10.38 -11.28 22.55
CA LEU A 79 9.82 -11.96 23.73
C LEU A 79 10.92 -12.38 24.72
N THR A 80 12.00 -13.01 24.24
CA THR A 80 13.11 -13.42 25.11
C THR A 80 13.74 -12.23 25.82
N THR A 81 13.93 -11.11 25.09
CA THR A 81 14.45 -9.86 25.68
C THR A 81 13.49 -9.30 26.74
N HIS A 82 12.18 -9.32 26.47
CA HIS A 82 11.18 -8.85 27.43
C HIS A 82 11.13 -9.72 28.70
N LEU A 83 11.18 -11.05 28.55
CA LEU A 83 11.23 -11.97 29.70
C LEU A 83 12.48 -11.76 30.55
N PHE A 84 13.63 -11.55 29.90
CA PHE A 84 14.86 -11.21 30.61
C PHE A 84 14.75 -9.86 31.34
N GLN A 85 14.04 -8.88 30.78
CA GLN A 85 13.79 -7.60 31.45
C GLN A 85 12.90 -7.77 32.70
N ILE A 86 11.83 -8.57 32.61
CA ILE A 86 10.99 -8.90 33.77
C ILE A 86 11.85 -9.55 34.86
N TYR A 87 12.70 -10.52 34.48
CA TYR A 87 13.62 -11.17 35.40
C TYR A 87 14.50 -10.15 36.12
N LEU A 88 15.22 -9.29 35.39
CA LEU A 88 16.10 -8.29 36.00
C LEU A 88 15.38 -7.36 36.98
N ASN A 89 14.14 -6.96 36.66
CA ASN A 89 13.34 -6.08 37.52
C ASN A 89 12.96 -6.73 38.86
N TRP A 90 12.69 -8.03 38.88
CA TRP A 90 12.36 -8.75 40.12
C TRP A 90 13.53 -8.82 41.12
N PHE A 91 14.78 -8.73 40.69
CA PHE A 91 15.95 -8.75 41.59
C PHE A 91 16.25 -7.40 42.23
N ILE A 92 15.64 -6.32 41.77
CA ILE A 92 15.93 -4.95 42.23
C ILE A 92 15.64 -4.79 43.73
N SER A 93 14.47 -5.24 44.20
CA SER A 93 14.06 -5.09 45.61
C SER A 93 14.87 -5.98 46.58
N PRO A 94 15.07 -7.29 46.31
CA PRO A 94 15.92 -8.13 47.15
C PRO A 94 17.37 -7.63 47.25
N ILE A 95 17.96 -7.15 46.15
CA ILE A 95 19.32 -6.58 46.16
C ILE A 95 19.37 -5.32 47.02
N LEU A 96 18.37 -4.43 46.91
CA LEU A 96 18.27 -3.22 47.73
C LEU A 96 18.18 -3.56 49.22
N MET A 97 17.33 -4.52 49.57
CA MET A 97 17.13 -4.97 50.94
C MET A 97 18.39 -5.59 51.54
N ILE A 98 19.01 -6.54 50.83
CA ILE A 98 20.25 -7.21 51.27
C ILE A 98 21.37 -6.19 51.44
N SER A 99 21.53 -5.28 50.48
CA SER A 99 22.54 -4.23 50.55
C SER A 99 22.30 -3.31 51.76
N THR A 100 21.05 -2.90 52.00
CA THR A 100 20.72 -2.03 53.13
C THR A 100 21.00 -2.70 54.48
N PHE A 101 20.63 -3.97 54.65
CA PHE A 101 20.95 -4.72 55.86
C PHE A 101 22.45 -5.00 56.01
N ALA A 102 23.15 -5.34 54.94
CA ALA A 102 24.60 -5.56 54.98
C ALA A 102 25.35 -4.32 55.47
N PHE A 103 25.02 -3.12 54.95
CA PHE A 103 25.62 -1.87 55.43
C PHE A 103 25.23 -1.55 56.88
N TYR A 104 23.97 -1.81 57.27
CA TYR A 104 23.51 -1.58 58.64
C TYR A 104 24.25 -2.44 59.67
N PHE A 105 24.50 -3.71 59.34
CA PHE A 105 25.27 -4.63 60.18
C PHE A 105 26.77 -4.32 60.18
N LEU A 106 27.33 -3.89 59.05
CA LEU A 106 28.73 -3.45 58.97
C LEU A 106 29.02 -2.22 59.86
N ASP A 107 28.03 -1.34 60.04
CA ASP A 107 28.11 -0.21 60.97
C ASP A 107 28.02 -0.63 62.46
N GLY A 108 27.92 -1.94 62.75
CA GLY A 108 27.89 -2.49 64.11
C GLY A 108 26.53 -2.39 64.81
N ASN A 109 25.47 -2.00 64.10
CA ASN A 109 24.15 -1.87 64.68
C ASN A 109 23.42 -3.22 64.78
N THR A 110 22.68 -3.42 65.86
CA THR A 110 21.72 -4.54 65.99
C THR A 110 20.36 -4.08 65.48
N MET A 111 19.63 -4.97 64.83
CA MET A 111 18.30 -4.65 64.29
C MET A 111 17.24 -5.42 65.07
N SER A 112 16.20 -4.72 65.53
CA SER A 112 15.04 -5.37 66.13
C SER A 112 14.24 -6.10 65.06
N LEU A 113 13.59 -7.19 65.45
CA LEU A 113 12.75 -7.98 64.57
C LEU A 113 11.61 -7.14 63.93
N GLY A 114 10.99 -6.27 64.73
CA GLY A 114 9.93 -5.36 64.25
C GLY A 114 10.41 -4.34 63.21
N THR A 115 11.62 -3.76 63.40
CA THR A 115 12.21 -2.84 62.43
C THR A 115 12.56 -3.55 61.12
N GLY A 116 13.02 -4.80 61.19
CA GLY A 116 13.30 -5.62 60.01
C GLY A 116 12.09 -5.88 59.13
N PHE A 117 10.95 -6.16 59.74
CA PHE A 117 9.71 -6.38 59.01
C PHE A 117 9.13 -5.13 58.40
N ALA A 118 9.17 -4.01 59.12
CA ALA A 118 8.78 -2.72 58.55
C ALA A 118 9.64 -2.40 57.30
N CYS A 119 10.95 -2.62 57.37
CA CYS A 119 11.85 -2.45 56.22
C CYS A 119 11.51 -3.42 55.07
N PHE A 120 11.28 -4.70 55.34
CA PHE A 120 10.88 -5.69 54.33
C PHE A 120 9.61 -5.26 53.58
N GLN A 121 8.56 -4.85 54.31
CA GLN A 121 7.29 -4.42 53.70
C GLN A 121 7.45 -3.16 52.84
N ILE A 122 8.28 -2.20 53.27
CA ILE A 122 8.57 -0.99 52.48
C ILE A 122 9.31 -1.36 51.20
N PHE A 123 10.27 -2.28 51.24
CA PHE A 123 10.99 -2.74 50.05
C PHE A 123 10.12 -3.56 49.10
N ASP A 124 9.20 -4.36 49.61
CA ASP A 124 8.23 -5.11 48.81
C ASP A 124 7.26 -4.17 48.08
N LEU A 125 6.75 -3.14 48.77
CA LEU A 125 5.90 -2.11 48.16
C LEU A 125 6.62 -1.29 47.08
N LEU A 126 7.94 -1.14 47.18
CA LEU A 126 8.76 -0.40 46.21
C LEU A 126 8.98 -1.16 44.89
N HIS A 127 8.74 -2.48 44.87
CA HIS A 127 8.96 -3.31 43.68
C HIS A 127 8.12 -2.86 42.47
N GLU A 128 6.81 -2.70 42.67
CA GLU A 128 5.88 -2.36 41.58
C GLU A 128 6.22 -1.00 40.96
N PRO A 129 6.25 0.14 41.70
CA PRO A 129 6.57 1.43 41.09
C PRO A 129 7.89 1.44 40.30
N MET A 130 8.90 0.71 40.77
CA MET A 130 10.21 0.61 40.12
C MET A 130 10.16 -0.19 38.80
N ALA A 131 9.28 -1.17 38.69
CA ALA A 131 9.05 -1.92 37.46
C ALA A 131 8.23 -1.12 36.42
N TRP A 132 7.36 -0.21 36.85
CA TRP A 132 6.52 0.58 35.96
C TRP A 132 7.26 1.72 35.24
N ILE A 133 8.22 2.38 35.90
CA ILE A 133 8.99 3.50 35.30
C ILE A 133 9.65 3.12 33.96
N PRO A 134 10.38 1.98 33.86
CA PRO A 134 10.95 1.52 32.60
C PRO A 134 9.93 1.16 31.52
N ASN A 135 8.84 0.50 31.92
CA ASN A 135 7.78 0.08 31.01
C ASN A 135 7.10 1.31 30.40
N PHE A 136 6.83 2.33 31.23
CA PHE A 136 6.31 3.61 30.77
C PHE A 136 7.25 4.29 29.77
N LEU A 137 8.56 4.32 30.05
CA LEU A 137 9.54 4.90 29.12
C LEU A 137 9.55 4.18 27.77
N GLY A 138 9.40 2.86 27.75
CA GLY A 138 9.28 2.05 26.54
C GLY A 138 8.01 2.37 25.72
N ILE A 139 6.86 2.52 26.39
CA ILE A 139 5.59 2.92 25.77
C ILE A 139 5.70 4.35 25.22
N PHE A 140 6.25 5.27 26.00
CA PHE A 140 6.44 6.67 25.61
C PHE A 140 7.35 6.81 24.39
N MET A 141 8.45 6.06 24.32
CA MET A 141 9.32 6.05 23.15
C MET A 141 8.62 5.50 21.90
N SER A 142 7.79 4.45 22.05
CA SER A 142 7.01 3.90 20.95
C SER A 142 5.96 4.90 20.46
N PHE A 143 5.30 5.61 21.38
CA PHE A 143 4.40 6.72 21.09
C PHE A 143 5.11 7.84 20.30
N MET A 144 6.32 8.24 20.73
CA MET A 144 7.12 9.24 20.02
C MET A 144 7.48 8.82 18.59
N VAL A 145 7.81 7.55 18.35
CA VAL A 145 8.05 7.03 16.99
C VAL A 145 6.79 7.07 16.14
N SER A 146 5.63 6.69 16.70
CA SER A 146 4.34 6.77 16.00
C SER A 146 3.96 8.21 15.64
N ILE A 147 4.11 9.15 16.57
CA ILE A 147 3.90 10.59 16.29
C ILE A 147 4.82 11.06 15.17
N LYS A 148 6.11 10.71 15.20
CA LYS A 148 7.04 11.09 14.12
C LYS A 148 6.60 10.55 12.76
N ARG A 149 6.03 9.34 12.70
CA ARG A 149 5.50 8.76 11.44
C ARG A 149 4.26 9.49 10.96
N ILE A 150 3.31 9.78 11.86
CA ILE A 150 2.11 10.56 11.56
C ILE A 150 2.49 11.96 11.09
N GLN A 151 3.40 12.62 11.80
CA GLN A 151 3.95 13.93 11.42
C GLN A 151 4.60 13.87 10.03
N LYS A 152 5.42 12.85 9.74
CA LYS A 152 6.02 12.71 8.41
C LYS A 152 4.94 12.61 7.32
N PHE A 153 3.90 11.79 7.55
CA PHE A 153 2.81 11.61 6.61
C PHE A 153 1.99 12.90 6.40
N LEU A 154 1.64 13.60 7.49
CA LEU A 154 0.90 14.87 7.43
C LEU A 154 1.70 16.02 6.80
N LEU A 155 3.04 15.90 6.75
CA LEU A 155 3.91 16.87 6.09
C LEU A 155 4.28 16.47 4.65
N CYS A 156 3.71 15.39 4.11
CA CYS A 156 3.90 15.03 2.71
C CYS A 156 3.39 16.16 1.79
N PRO A 157 4.03 16.39 0.63
CA PRO A 157 3.62 17.45 -0.28
C PRO A 157 2.18 17.23 -0.77
N GLU A 158 1.34 18.24 -0.60
CA GLU A 158 -0.02 18.26 -1.15
C GLU A 158 0.00 18.65 -2.64
N MET A 159 -1.01 18.19 -3.37
CA MET A 159 -1.24 18.56 -4.76
C MET A 159 -1.72 20.02 -4.84
N ASN A 160 -1.20 20.80 -5.79
CA ASN A 160 -1.60 22.20 -5.95
C ASN A 160 -2.98 22.30 -6.60
N GLN A 161 -4.01 22.58 -5.80
CA GLN A 161 -5.39 22.70 -6.29
C GLN A 161 -5.61 23.95 -7.16
N ASN A 162 -4.77 24.99 -7.03
CA ASN A 162 -4.93 26.25 -7.78
C ASN A 162 -4.38 26.17 -9.21
N LEU A 163 -3.69 25.07 -9.56
CA LEU A 163 -3.15 24.87 -10.90
C LEU A 163 -4.26 24.80 -11.97
N VAL A 164 -5.40 24.23 -11.58
CA VAL A 164 -6.58 24.07 -12.41
C VAL A 164 -7.66 25.03 -11.92
N GLU A 165 -8.05 25.97 -12.79
CA GLU A 165 -9.15 26.89 -12.52
C GLU A 165 -10.44 26.30 -13.12
N TYR A 166 -11.34 25.85 -12.25
CA TYR A 166 -12.66 25.38 -12.64
C TYR A 166 -13.65 26.56 -12.71
N ASP A 167 -14.52 26.55 -13.71
CA ASP A 167 -15.49 27.62 -13.99
C ASP A 167 -14.84 29.02 -14.06
N SER A 168 -13.79 29.12 -14.88
CA SER A 168 -13.04 30.37 -15.05
C SER A 168 -13.92 31.47 -15.62
N LYS A 169 -13.99 32.61 -14.91
CA LYS A 169 -14.75 33.79 -15.35
C LYS A 169 -14.27 34.35 -16.68
N GLU A 170 -12.99 34.15 -17.00
CA GLU A 170 -12.41 34.57 -18.28
C GLU A 170 -13.00 33.76 -19.45
N LEU A 171 -13.33 32.49 -19.21
CA LEU A 171 -13.89 31.59 -20.22
C LEU A 171 -15.43 31.63 -20.28
N GLN A 172 -16.11 32.17 -19.27
CA GLN A 172 -17.58 32.25 -19.25
C GLN A 172 -18.15 33.06 -20.44
N HIS A 173 -17.44 34.11 -20.87
CA HIS A 173 -17.84 34.97 -21.97
C HIS A 173 -17.23 34.61 -23.33
N THR A 174 -16.45 33.54 -23.41
CA THR A 174 -15.83 33.07 -24.66
C THR A 174 -16.51 31.78 -25.14
N ASP A 175 -16.17 31.37 -26.36
CA ASP A 175 -16.56 30.08 -26.95
C ASP A 175 -15.58 28.96 -26.56
N VAL A 176 -14.69 29.18 -25.59
CA VAL A 176 -13.65 28.24 -25.17
C VAL A 176 -14.07 27.55 -23.86
N HIS A 177 -13.99 26.21 -23.82
CA HIS A 177 -14.25 25.41 -22.63
C HIS A 177 -12.98 24.89 -21.95
N ILE A 178 -11.89 24.68 -22.70
CA ILE A 178 -10.61 24.22 -22.14
C ILE A 178 -9.49 25.05 -22.73
N LEU A 179 -8.67 25.66 -21.87
CA LEU A 179 -7.51 26.43 -22.26
C LEU A 179 -6.27 25.98 -21.47
N ILE A 180 -5.19 25.71 -22.18
CA ILE A 180 -3.86 25.42 -21.65
C ILE A 180 -2.85 26.23 -22.46
N GLU A 181 -2.00 27.01 -21.81
CA GLU A 181 -1.00 27.85 -22.48
C GLU A 181 0.43 27.45 -22.08
N LYS A 182 1.20 26.96 -23.06
CA LYS A 182 2.65 26.66 -22.96
C LYS A 182 3.06 26.01 -21.63
N ALA A 183 2.37 24.96 -21.23
CA ALA A 183 2.58 24.32 -19.94
C ALA A 183 3.47 23.07 -20.05
N ASN A 184 4.35 22.88 -19.07
CA ASN A 184 5.15 21.66 -18.94
C ASN A 184 4.71 20.86 -17.72
N PHE A 185 4.61 19.53 -17.84
CA PHE A 185 4.16 18.66 -16.73
C PHE A 185 5.03 17.40 -16.53
N SER A 186 5.09 16.92 -15.29
CA SER A 186 5.77 15.65 -14.93
C SER A 186 5.14 14.96 -13.70
N TRP A 187 5.27 13.63 -13.62
CA TRP A 187 4.91 12.83 -12.44
C TRP A 187 5.92 12.92 -11.28
N GLY A 188 7.12 13.46 -11.53
CA GLY A 188 8.16 13.62 -10.50
C GLY A 188 8.74 12.30 -9.99
N GLY A 189 8.99 11.34 -10.89
CA GLY A 189 9.47 9.99 -10.56
C GLY A 189 10.91 9.91 -10.04
N LYS A 190 11.18 8.91 -9.19
CA LYS A 190 12.54 8.56 -8.75
C LYS A 190 13.28 7.83 -9.87
N ARG A 191 14.47 8.33 -10.25
CA ARG A 191 15.43 7.53 -11.03
C ARG A 191 15.84 6.30 -10.21
N GLN A 192 15.58 5.08 -10.69
CA GLN A 192 16.31 3.91 -10.19
C GLN A 192 17.77 4.14 -10.58
N ALA A 193 18.63 4.36 -9.61
CA ALA A 193 20.06 4.34 -9.85
C ALA A 193 20.38 2.95 -10.44
N LYS A 194 20.97 2.91 -11.65
CA LYS A 194 21.70 1.71 -12.05
C LYS A 194 22.81 1.57 -11.02
N ASP A 195 22.70 0.59 -10.13
CA ASP A 195 23.81 0.10 -9.33
C ASP A 195 24.86 -0.47 -10.29
N GLY A 196 25.71 0.42 -10.79
CA GLY A 196 26.98 0.11 -11.41
C GLY A 196 28.03 0.68 -10.49
N ASP A 197 28.69 -0.21 -9.75
CA ASP A 197 29.92 0.08 -9.01
C ASP A 197 30.86 0.92 -9.90
N ASN A 198 31.09 2.16 -9.50
CA ASN A 198 32.28 2.89 -9.92
C ASN A 198 32.76 3.73 -8.72
N LYS A 199 33.20 3.01 -7.68
CA LYS A 199 34.15 3.56 -6.72
C LYS A 199 35.50 3.56 -7.41
N ASP A 200 35.84 4.64 -8.08
CA ASP A 200 37.21 5.09 -8.34
C ASP A 200 37.18 6.45 -9.04
N ALA A 201 37.15 7.53 -8.27
CA ALA A 201 37.76 8.83 -8.61
C ALA A 201 37.40 9.89 -7.55
N LYS A 202 38.26 10.02 -6.53
CA LYS A 202 38.78 11.31 -6.04
C LYS A 202 39.87 11.09 -4.99
N ALA A 203 41.11 10.93 -5.48
CA ALA A 203 42.29 11.52 -4.87
C ALA A 203 42.10 13.06 -4.82
N SER A 204 42.70 13.89 -3.97
CA SER A 204 43.79 13.78 -3.00
C SER A 204 43.91 15.18 -2.37
N THR A 205 44.04 15.29 -1.05
CA THR A 205 44.82 16.33 -0.31
C THR A 205 44.51 16.13 1.17
N ASP A 206 45.40 15.50 1.93
CA ASP A 206 46.43 16.21 2.66
C ASP A 206 47.29 15.21 3.45
N SER A 207 48.56 15.57 3.53
CA SER A 207 49.67 14.78 4.05
C SER A 207 49.74 14.75 5.58
N ASP A 208 50.48 13.72 6.05
CA ASP A 208 51.44 13.74 7.15
C ASP A 208 51.12 13.05 8.49
N ARG A 209 52.10 12.17 8.83
CA ARG A 209 52.49 11.60 10.14
C ARG A 209 51.60 10.44 10.63
N THR A 210 52.11 9.26 11.01
CA THR A 210 53.44 8.85 11.47
C THR A 210 53.52 7.32 11.36
N ALA A 211 54.70 6.81 11.01
CA ALA A 211 55.05 5.39 10.98
C ALA A 211 55.20 4.80 12.39
N GLN A 212 54.92 3.49 12.55
CA GLN A 212 55.85 2.52 13.19
C GLN A 212 55.27 1.08 13.24
N THR A 213 55.99 0.15 12.59
CA THR A 213 56.47 -1.21 13.02
C THR A 213 55.50 -2.20 13.69
N ALA A 214 55.51 -3.53 13.49
CA ALA A 214 56.43 -4.55 12.97
C ALA A 214 55.61 -5.84 12.64
N VAL A 215 55.82 -6.55 11.51
CA VAL A 215 56.67 -7.74 11.28
C VAL A 215 56.40 -8.99 12.16
N ALA A 216 55.74 -9.97 11.52
CA ALA A 216 55.98 -11.43 11.43
C ALA A 216 56.00 -12.34 12.68
N ASN A 217 55.13 -13.37 12.69
CA ASN A 217 55.48 -14.79 12.40
C ASN A 217 54.33 -15.76 12.80
N ASP A 218 54.00 -16.66 11.88
CA ASP A 218 53.30 -17.95 12.04
C ASP A 218 54.34 -19.04 12.52
N PRO A 219 54.05 -20.35 12.78
CA PRO A 219 52.80 -21.12 12.61
C PRO A 219 52.53 -22.21 13.72
N GLU A 220 51.55 -23.10 13.42
CA GLU A 220 51.30 -24.49 13.89
C GLU A 220 50.31 -24.72 15.05
N GLU A 221 49.09 -25.19 14.74
CA GLU A 221 48.58 -26.60 14.85
C GLU A 221 47.97 -26.90 16.25
N THR A 222 46.87 -27.62 16.48
CA THR A 222 46.02 -28.53 15.69
C THR A 222 44.66 -28.74 16.44
N LYS A 223 43.62 -29.13 15.68
CA LYS A 223 42.48 -30.04 16.04
C LYS A 223 41.44 -29.57 17.08
N GLN A 224 40.17 -29.91 17.03
CA GLN A 224 39.21 -30.48 16.05
C GLN A 224 37.88 -30.46 16.82
N ALA A 225 36.82 -29.85 16.29
CA ALA A 225 35.47 -29.96 16.84
C ALA A 225 34.56 -30.61 15.79
N SER A 226 34.09 -31.81 16.09
CA SER A 226 33.14 -32.59 15.31
C SER A 226 31.70 -32.10 15.54
N LYS A 227 30.96 -31.88 14.45
CA LYS A 227 29.49 -31.80 14.41
C LYS A 227 28.94 -33.07 13.73
N PRO A 228 27.77 -33.59 14.14
CA PRO A 228 27.13 -34.75 13.50
C PRO A 228 26.36 -34.34 12.21
N PRO A 229 25.95 -35.31 11.36
CA PRO A 229 25.80 -35.11 9.93
C PRO A 229 24.40 -34.64 9.49
N LYS A 230 24.35 -33.91 8.36
CA LYS A 230 23.16 -33.69 7.55
C LYS A 230 23.12 -34.73 6.42
N ALA A 231 22.07 -35.56 6.36
CA ALA A 231 21.69 -36.30 5.16
C ALA A 231 20.91 -35.33 4.24
N VAL A 232 21.45 -34.95 3.07
CA VAL A 232 21.38 -35.60 1.75
C VAL A 232 20.00 -35.49 1.10
N PHE A 233 19.86 -34.53 0.19
CA PHE A 233 19.35 -34.76 -1.16
C PHE A 233 19.90 -33.65 -2.08
N SER A 234 20.88 -34.01 -2.90
CA SER A 234 21.48 -33.20 -3.95
C SER A 234 21.23 -33.92 -5.27
N ILE A 235 20.64 -33.22 -6.26
CA ILE A 235 20.62 -33.68 -7.64
C ILE A 235 21.46 -32.70 -8.46
N ASN A 236 22.49 -33.27 -9.07
CA ASN A 236 23.53 -32.63 -9.86
C ASN A 236 22.96 -32.07 -11.18
N ARG A 237 23.46 -30.90 -11.58
CA ARG A 237 23.42 -30.42 -12.96
C ARG A 237 24.65 -30.95 -13.69
N THR A 238 24.44 -31.59 -14.84
CA THR A 238 25.49 -31.82 -15.84
C THR A 238 24.97 -31.44 -17.23
N GLU A 239 25.86 -30.72 -17.90
CA GLU A 239 26.00 -30.13 -19.23
C GLU A 239 25.32 -30.77 -20.47
N SER A 240 24.88 -29.86 -21.34
CA SER A 240 25.17 -29.72 -22.80
C SER A 240 24.80 -30.82 -23.79
N GLU A 241 24.00 -30.46 -24.81
CA GLU A 241 24.27 -30.71 -26.23
C GLU A 241 23.46 -29.77 -27.16
N CYS A 242 24.06 -29.46 -28.31
CA CYS A 242 23.79 -28.37 -29.25
C CYS A 242 23.27 -28.91 -30.61
N PHE A 243 23.09 -28.00 -31.60
CA PHE A 243 22.76 -28.15 -33.05
C PHE A 243 21.28 -28.14 -33.43
N ASP A 244 20.79 -27.46 -34.47
CA ASP A 244 21.27 -26.48 -35.50
C ASP A 244 19.97 -26.09 -36.27
N GLN A 245 19.72 -24.92 -36.88
CA GLN A 245 20.42 -24.33 -38.02
C GLN A 245 19.77 -22.97 -38.38
N THR A 246 20.62 -22.07 -38.88
CA THR A 246 20.37 -20.93 -39.82
C THR A 246 19.35 -19.85 -39.46
N ASP A 247 19.84 -18.64 -39.17
CA ASP A 247 19.61 -17.52 -40.10
C ASP A 247 20.56 -16.32 -39.87
N THR A 248 21.17 -15.91 -40.99
CA THR A 248 21.74 -14.59 -41.34
C THR A 248 22.42 -13.73 -40.28
N VAL A 249 23.76 -13.71 -40.35
CA VAL A 249 24.63 -12.67 -39.78
C VAL A 249 24.38 -11.34 -40.49
N LEU A 250 23.73 -10.38 -39.81
CA LEU A 250 23.84 -8.96 -40.14
C LEU A 250 25.07 -8.38 -39.43
N GLN A 251 25.94 -7.73 -40.20
CA GLN A 251 27.18 -7.11 -39.73
C GLN A 251 26.90 -5.91 -38.80
N PRO A 252 27.78 -5.57 -37.84
CA PRO A 252 27.50 -4.61 -36.76
C PRO A 252 27.41 -3.12 -37.19
N ASP A 253 27.56 -2.80 -38.47
CA ASP A 253 27.74 -1.42 -38.92
C ASP A 253 26.43 -0.73 -39.38
N GLN A 254 25.26 -1.32 -39.09
CA GLN A 254 23.94 -0.78 -39.47
C GLN A 254 22.97 -0.64 -38.28
N VAL A 255 23.43 -0.78 -37.04
CA VAL A 255 22.61 -0.38 -35.88
C VAL A 255 22.60 1.14 -35.83
N LYS A 256 21.54 1.75 -36.39
CA LYS A 256 21.24 3.17 -36.12
C LYS A 256 21.33 3.39 -34.61
N PRO A 257 22.08 4.39 -34.14
CA PRO A 257 22.20 4.63 -32.71
C PRO A 257 20.79 4.79 -32.15
N ILE A 258 20.50 4.02 -31.09
CA ILE A 258 19.35 4.30 -30.22
C ILE A 258 19.48 5.78 -29.88
N ARG A 259 18.51 6.59 -30.34
CA ARG A 259 18.49 8.04 -30.18
C ARG A 259 19.04 8.40 -28.79
N GLU A 260 20.15 9.12 -28.77
CA GLU A 260 20.67 9.72 -27.55
C GLU A 260 19.51 10.48 -26.89
N ALA A 261 19.14 10.08 -25.68
CA ALA A 261 18.09 10.74 -24.91
C ALA A 261 18.51 12.20 -24.70
N SER A 262 17.82 13.10 -25.39
CA SER A 262 18.11 14.53 -25.36
C SER A 262 17.78 15.10 -23.98
N SER A 263 18.82 15.38 -23.18
CA SER A 263 19.03 16.47 -22.20
C SER A 263 17.89 17.05 -21.32
N ASP A 264 16.71 16.46 -21.29
CA ASP A 264 15.43 17.11 -20.93
C ASP A 264 14.45 16.10 -20.28
N ASP A 265 15.02 15.08 -19.62
CA ASP A 265 14.40 13.76 -19.35
C ASP A 265 13.39 13.68 -18.18
N ASN A 266 13.21 14.75 -17.40
CA ASN A 266 12.23 14.73 -16.31
C ASN A 266 10.84 15.24 -16.70
N VAL A 267 10.74 16.07 -17.75
CA VAL A 267 9.46 16.64 -18.18
C VAL A 267 8.81 15.71 -19.20
N GLN A 268 7.61 15.20 -18.87
CA GLN A 268 6.92 14.25 -19.73
C GLN A 268 6.03 14.93 -20.76
N LEU A 269 5.42 16.06 -20.41
CA LEU A 269 4.59 16.85 -21.32
C LEU A 269 5.26 18.21 -21.50
N LYS A 270 5.55 18.60 -22.73
CA LYS A 270 6.41 19.76 -23.03
C LYS A 270 5.68 20.79 -23.89
N GLY A 271 5.63 22.03 -23.39
CA GLY A 271 5.09 23.18 -24.11
C GLY A 271 3.65 23.01 -24.58
N LEU A 272 2.81 22.33 -23.79
CA LEU A 272 1.42 22.07 -24.16
C LEU A 272 0.66 23.37 -24.31
N SER A 273 0.13 23.60 -25.51
CA SER A 273 -0.78 24.70 -25.82
C SER A 273 -2.00 24.12 -26.50
N LEU A 274 -3.17 24.28 -25.88
CA LEU A 274 -4.39 23.65 -26.32
C LEU A 274 -5.60 24.55 -26.03
N GLU A 275 -6.45 24.70 -27.04
CA GLU A 275 -7.73 25.41 -26.98
C GLU A 275 -8.83 24.50 -27.53
N ILE A 276 -9.86 24.25 -26.71
CA ILE A 276 -11.04 23.44 -27.08
C ILE A 276 -12.29 24.27 -26.86
N ARG A 277 -13.15 24.30 -27.89
CA ARG A 277 -14.36 25.13 -27.92
C ARG A 277 -15.58 24.42 -27.31
N LYS A 278 -16.63 25.21 -27.02
CA LYS A 278 -17.91 24.70 -26.55
C LYS A 278 -18.52 23.75 -27.59
N ALA A 279 -19.09 22.64 -27.13
CA ALA A 279 -19.71 21.61 -27.96
C ALA A 279 -18.79 20.92 -28.99
N GLU A 280 -17.47 21.16 -28.95
CA GLU A 280 -16.51 20.53 -29.85
C GLU A 280 -16.21 19.08 -29.44
N PHE A 281 -16.19 18.17 -30.41
CA PHE A 281 -15.72 16.79 -30.21
C PHE A 281 -14.26 16.65 -30.65
N VAL A 282 -13.38 16.44 -29.67
CA VAL A 282 -11.93 16.37 -29.85
C VAL A 282 -11.42 14.96 -29.62
N CYS A 283 -10.67 14.41 -30.58
CA CYS A 283 -9.99 13.13 -30.46
C CYS A 283 -8.48 13.32 -30.28
N VAL A 284 -7.90 12.64 -29.29
CA VAL A 284 -6.46 12.64 -29.02
C VAL A 284 -5.88 11.27 -29.36
N ILE A 285 -4.97 11.24 -30.32
CA ILE A 285 -4.34 10.01 -30.84
C ILE A 285 -2.82 10.06 -30.77
N GLY A 286 -2.19 8.89 -30.92
CA GLY A 286 -0.74 8.75 -30.98
C GLY A 286 -0.26 7.39 -30.47
N GLU A 287 1.03 7.10 -30.65
CA GLU A 287 1.64 5.84 -30.27
C GLU A 287 1.53 5.54 -28.75
N VAL A 288 1.65 4.27 -28.37
CA VAL A 288 1.68 3.87 -26.96
C VAL A 288 2.85 4.56 -26.26
N GLY A 289 2.58 5.17 -25.09
CA GLY A 289 3.58 5.94 -24.35
C GLY A 289 3.82 7.38 -24.84
N SER A 290 3.03 7.88 -25.81
CA SER A 290 3.16 9.27 -26.28
C SER A 290 2.72 10.34 -25.27
N GLY A 291 2.07 9.96 -24.17
CA GLY A 291 1.61 10.87 -23.11
C GLY A 291 0.12 11.22 -23.14
N LYS A 292 -0.74 10.47 -23.86
CA LYS A 292 -2.18 10.75 -23.98
C LYS A 292 -2.93 10.73 -22.63
N SER A 293 -2.82 9.64 -21.86
CA SER A 293 -3.42 9.56 -20.52
C SER A 293 -2.78 10.57 -19.55
N SER A 294 -1.49 10.86 -19.71
CA SER A 294 -0.80 11.93 -18.98
C SER A 294 -1.39 13.30 -19.31
N LEU A 295 -1.82 13.57 -20.55
CA LEU A 295 -2.47 14.84 -20.92
C LEU A 295 -3.76 15.06 -20.11
N LEU A 296 -4.60 14.02 -20.00
CA LEU A 296 -5.82 14.10 -19.19
C LEU A 296 -5.50 14.27 -17.70
N SER A 297 -4.46 13.58 -17.21
CA SER A 297 -4.00 13.72 -15.83
C SER A 297 -3.48 15.14 -15.54
N ALA A 298 -2.75 15.74 -16.48
CA ALA A 298 -2.29 17.12 -16.38
C ALA A 298 -3.46 18.11 -16.40
N MET A 299 -4.47 17.87 -17.25
CA MET A 299 -5.70 18.65 -17.29
C MET A 299 -6.45 18.61 -15.95
N LEU A 300 -6.53 17.45 -15.30
CA LEU A 300 -7.20 17.27 -14.00
C LEU A 300 -6.37 17.80 -12.82
N GLY A 301 -5.11 18.19 -13.05
CA GLY A 301 -4.22 18.70 -12.01
C GLY A 301 -3.48 17.61 -11.22
N ASP A 302 -3.45 16.37 -11.70
CA ASP A 302 -2.77 15.24 -11.06
C ASP A 302 -1.24 15.22 -11.29
N MET A 303 -0.75 16.05 -12.20
CA MET A 303 0.68 16.17 -12.53
C MET A 303 1.30 17.47 -12.00
N LEU A 304 2.61 17.43 -11.73
CA LEU A 304 3.36 18.61 -11.32
C LEU A 304 3.62 19.52 -12.52
N TYR A 305 3.36 20.81 -12.36
CA TYR A 305 3.69 21.84 -13.34
C TYR A 305 5.14 22.30 -13.22
N PHE A 306 5.75 22.65 -14.36
CA PHE A 306 7.07 23.26 -14.44
C PHE A 306 7.00 24.46 -15.36
N ASP A 307 7.45 25.62 -14.90
CA ASP A 307 7.76 26.73 -15.80
C ASP A 307 9.14 26.51 -16.46
N ASP A 308 9.43 27.26 -17.52
CA ASP A 308 10.68 27.10 -18.28
C ASP A 308 11.93 27.35 -17.42
N GLU A 309 11.83 28.20 -16.39
CA GLU A 309 12.91 28.46 -15.44
C GLU A 309 13.15 27.23 -14.54
N MET A 310 12.11 26.61 -14.00
CA MET A 310 12.18 25.38 -13.22
C MET A 310 12.64 24.20 -14.06
N VAL A 311 12.28 24.12 -15.34
CA VAL A 311 12.85 23.09 -16.24
C VAL A 311 14.37 23.24 -16.33
N SER A 312 14.88 24.47 -16.43
CA SER A 312 16.34 24.70 -16.47
C SER A 312 17.06 24.38 -15.15
N GLN A 313 16.41 24.62 -14.00
CA GLN A 313 16.97 24.41 -12.66
C GLN A 313 16.84 22.96 -12.15
N PHE A 314 15.69 22.33 -12.40
CA PHE A 314 15.30 21.02 -11.84
C PHE A 314 15.14 19.92 -12.89
N GLY A 315 15.11 20.25 -14.18
CA GLY A 315 14.96 19.26 -15.26
C GLY A 315 16.10 18.22 -15.32
N ARG A 316 17.22 18.50 -14.66
CA ARG A 316 18.40 17.61 -14.56
C ARG A 316 18.51 16.84 -13.23
N ALA A 317 17.75 17.22 -12.21
CA ALA A 317 17.94 16.72 -10.84
C ALA A 317 17.09 15.47 -10.55
N HIS A 318 17.59 14.58 -9.69
CA HIS A 318 16.74 13.55 -9.09
C HIS A 318 15.64 14.25 -8.27
N VAL A 319 14.37 13.99 -8.58
CA VAL A 319 13.25 14.53 -7.80
C VAL A 319 13.13 13.72 -6.50
N ASP A 320 13.94 14.08 -5.51
CA ASP A 320 13.74 13.62 -4.14
C ASP A 320 12.52 14.31 -3.50
N GLU A 321 12.17 13.85 -2.29
CA GLU A 321 11.00 14.34 -1.54
C GLU A 321 11.14 15.86 -1.24
N ASP A 322 12.37 16.33 -1.01
CA ASP A 322 12.67 17.75 -0.75
C ASP A 322 12.60 18.61 -2.02
N THR A 323 13.10 18.12 -3.16
CA THR A 323 12.98 18.78 -4.46
C THR A 323 11.54 18.85 -4.91
N ARG A 324 10.75 17.77 -4.73
CA ARG A 324 9.31 17.78 -4.99
C ARG A 324 8.60 18.84 -4.15
N ARG A 325 8.94 18.97 -2.87
CA ARG A 325 8.39 20.01 -2.00
C ARG A 325 8.73 21.42 -2.49
N ARG A 326 9.97 21.66 -2.92
CA ARG A 326 10.39 22.93 -3.52
C ARG A 326 9.65 23.24 -4.82
N ILE A 327 9.52 22.26 -5.71
CA ILE A 327 8.76 22.38 -6.96
C ILE A 327 7.30 22.69 -6.64
N ASN A 328 6.65 22.00 -5.70
CA ASN A 328 5.27 22.30 -5.31
C ASN A 328 5.13 23.73 -4.77
N THR A 329 6.10 24.20 -3.97
CA THR A 329 6.10 25.57 -3.41
C THR A 329 6.33 26.64 -4.48
N LEU A 330 7.07 26.33 -5.54
CA LEU A 330 7.26 27.24 -6.68
C LEU A 330 6.06 27.19 -7.63
N SER A 331 5.52 25.99 -7.88
CA SER A 331 4.33 25.74 -8.70
C SER A 331 3.08 26.38 -8.10
N SER A 332 2.98 26.48 -6.76
CA SER A 332 1.88 27.15 -6.08
C SER A 332 1.82 28.67 -6.32
N ARG A 333 2.82 29.25 -7.00
CA ARG A 333 2.79 30.66 -7.44
C ARG A 333 2.04 30.84 -8.75
N PHE A 334 1.79 29.75 -9.47
CA PHE A 334 1.07 29.75 -10.73
C PHE A 334 -0.37 29.31 -10.47
N GLU A 335 -1.31 30.12 -10.92
CA GLU A 335 -2.74 29.87 -10.80
C GLU A 335 -3.36 29.84 -12.19
N GLY A 336 -4.29 28.92 -12.43
CA GLY A 336 -5.05 28.84 -13.69
C GLY A 336 -4.19 28.51 -14.91
N VAL A 337 -3.20 27.63 -14.79
CA VAL A 337 -2.43 27.13 -15.94
C VAL A 337 -3.31 26.30 -16.87
N VAL A 338 -4.24 25.54 -16.28
CA VAL A 338 -5.32 24.86 -16.98
C VAL A 338 -6.62 25.53 -16.57
N LYS A 339 -7.41 26.00 -17.52
CA LYS A 339 -8.68 26.67 -17.27
C LYS A 339 -9.82 25.89 -17.89
N PHE A 340 -10.89 25.68 -17.13
CA PHE A 340 -12.13 25.07 -17.58
C PHE A 340 -13.29 26.06 -17.48
N GLY A 341 -14.09 26.17 -18.55
CA GLY A 341 -15.25 27.06 -18.62
C GLY A 341 -16.58 26.42 -18.19
N GLY A 342 -16.56 25.31 -17.48
CA GLY A 342 -17.76 24.57 -17.07
C GLY A 342 -17.47 23.36 -16.18
N SER A 343 -18.52 22.62 -15.85
CA SER A 343 -18.44 21.41 -15.04
C SER A 343 -17.83 20.23 -15.81
N ILE A 344 -17.12 19.34 -15.13
CA ILE A 344 -16.34 18.26 -15.77
C ILE A 344 -16.77 16.90 -15.25
N SER A 345 -16.76 15.91 -16.14
CA SER A 345 -16.83 14.48 -15.84
C SER A 345 -15.65 13.77 -16.48
N PHE A 346 -15.22 12.66 -15.86
CA PHE A 346 -14.06 11.89 -16.30
C PHE A 346 -14.37 10.39 -16.36
N VAL A 347 -13.96 9.75 -17.45
CA VAL A 347 -14.01 8.30 -17.65
C VAL A 347 -12.58 7.76 -17.73
N GLN A 348 -12.22 6.90 -16.77
CA GLN A 348 -10.90 6.30 -16.67
C GLN A 348 -10.72 5.10 -17.62
N GLN A 349 -9.49 4.91 -18.11
CA GLN A 349 -9.12 3.74 -18.92
C GLN A 349 -9.31 2.42 -18.19
N VAL A 350 -9.03 2.39 -16.89
CA VAL A 350 -9.36 1.27 -16.02
C VAL A 350 -10.54 1.71 -15.14
N PRO A 351 -11.78 1.33 -15.48
CA PRO A 351 -12.96 1.77 -14.76
C PRO A 351 -12.91 1.37 -13.29
N TRP A 352 -13.03 2.36 -12.41
CA TRP A 352 -13.19 2.11 -10.97
C TRP A 352 -14.67 2.01 -10.59
N ILE A 353 -15.01 0.89 -9.97
CA ILE A 353 -16.35 0.53 -9.54
C ILE A 353 -16.37 0.41 -8.01
N GLN A 354 -17.29 1.12 -7.38
CA GLN A 354 -17.47 1.12 -5.93
C GLN A 354 -18.20 -0.14 -5.46
N ASN A 355 -17.95 -0.53 -4.20
CA ASN A 355 -18.63 -1.64 -3.54
C ASN A 355 -20.05 -1.22 -3.11
N MET A 356 -20.94 -1.06 -4.08
CA MET A 356 -22.34 -0.62 -3.95
C MET A 356 -23.16 -1.24 -5.11
N THR A 357 -24.46 -0.95 -5.20
CA THR A 357 -25.29 -1.44 -6.30
C THR A 357 -24.84 -0.86 -7.66
N ILE A 358 -25.29 -1.46 -8.78
CA ILE A 358 -25.03 -0.89 -10.12
C ILE A 358 -25.69 0.48 -10.25
N ARG A 359 -26.92 0.60 -9.77
CA ARG A 359 -27.65 1.88 -9.72
C ARG A 359 -26.83 2.95 -9.02
N ASP A 360 -26.36 2.70 -7.81
CA ASP A 360 -25.58 3.67 -7.04
C ASP A 360 -24.26 4.03 -7.72
N ASN A 361 -23.63 3.07 -8.41
CA ASN A 361 -22.43 3.32 -9.19
C ASN A 361 -22.67 4.25 -10.38
N VAL A 362 -23.85 4.21 -10.99
CA VAL A 362 -24.24 5.10 -12.11
C VAL A 362 -24.70 6.47 -11.59
N LEU A 363 -25.51 6.51 -10.53
CA LEU A 363 -25.98 7.76 -9.91
C LEU A 363 -24.85 8.56 -9.27
N PHE A 364 -23.95 7.87 -8.55
CA PHE A 364 -22.74 8.42 -7.94
C PHE A 364 -22.98 9.68 -7.09
N GLY A 365 -24.07 9.68 -6.31
CA GLY A 365 -24.46 10.77 -5.42
C GLY A 365 -25.46 11.77 -6.00
N GLU A 366 -25.75 11.70 -7.31
CA GLU A 366 -26.84 12.46 -7.93
C GLU A 366 -28.21 11.82 -7.59
N PRO A 367 -29.30 12.61 -7.50
CA PRO A 367 -30.62 12.09 -7.17
C PRO A 367 -31.15 11.14 -8.26
N PHE A 368 -31.86 10.08 -7.86
CA PHE A 368 -32.45 9.13 -8.79
C PHE A 368 -33.63 9.74 -9.56
N ASP A 369 -33.40 10.04 -10.83
CA ASP A 369 -34.41 10.30 -11.85
C ASP A 369 -34.59 9.06 -12.73
N GLU A 370 -35.77 8.44 -12.64
CA GLU A 370 -36.13 7.21 -13.35
C GLU A 370 -36.05 7.36 -14.87
N ARG A 371 -36.50 8.49 -15.44
CA ARG A 371 -36.49 8.68 -16.90
C ARG A 371 -35.08 8.82 -17.42
N LYS A 372 -34.31 9.71 -16.79
CA LYS A 372 -32.90 9.94 -17.14
C LYS A 372 -32.06 8.67 -16.96
N TYR A 373 -32.33 7.91 -15.90
CA TYR A 373 -31.63 6.68 -15.61
C TYR A 373 -31.94 5.60 -16.65
N THR A 374 -33.22 5.38 -16.95
CA THR A 374 -33.66 4.41 -17.97
C THR A 374 -33.02 4.73 -19.31
N GLN A 375 -33.07 5.99 -19.74
CA GLN A 375 -32.46 6.43 -20.99
C GLN A 375 -30.94 6.20 -20.97
N THR A 376 -30.26 6.52 -19.87
CA THR A 376 -28.80 6.31 -19.73
C THR A 376 -28.43 4.83 -19.87
N ILE A 377 -29.17 3.93 -19.22
CA ILE A 377 -28.94 2.48 -19.28
C ILE A 377 -29.21 1.93 -20.70
N GLU A 378 -30.23 2.44 -21.39
CA GLU A 378 -30.55 2.08 -22.78
C GLU A 378 -29.44 2.53 -23.75
N ILE A 379 -29.04 3.81 -23.75
CA ILE A 379 -28.02 4.32 -24.68
C ILE A 379 -26.63 3.72 -24.42
N CYS A 380 -26.32 3.38 -23.17
CA CYS A 380 -25.07 2.71 -22.82
C CYS A 380 -25.10 1.20 -23.06
N GLN A 381 -26.18 0.64 -23.64
CA GLN A 381 -26.30 -0.79 -23.97
C GLN A 381 -26.10 -1.71 -22.74
N LEU A 382 -26.61 -1.31 -21.57
CA LEU A 382 -26.52 -2.08 -20.32
C LEU A 382 -27.75 -2.94 -20.03
N VAL A 383 -28.84 -2.78 -20.79
CA VAL A 383 -30.12 -3.47 -20.53
C VAL A 383 -29.96 -5.00 -20.55
N SER A 384 -29.23 -5.54 -21.52
CA SER A 384 -28.98 -6.98 -21.63
C SER A 384 -28.11 -7.50 -20.49
N ASP A 385 -27.10 -6.74 -20.07
CA ASP A 385 -26.25 -7.08 -18.93
C ASP A 385 -27.06 -7.15 -17.63
N LEU A 386 -27.90 -6.15 -17.38
CA LEU A 386 -28.70 -6.06 -16.16
C LEU A 386 -29.73 -7.20 -16.04
N LYS A 387 -30.32 -7.64 -17.16
CA LYS A 387 -31.26 -8.78 -17.17
C LYS A 387 -30.61 -10.11 -16.76
N LEU A 388 -29.31 -10.26 -16.99
CA LEU A 388 -28.55 -11.47 -16.63
C LEU A 388 -28.16 -11.48 -15.14
N LEU A 389 -28.22 -10.34 -14.47
CA LEU A 389 -27.84 -10.23 -13.07
C LEU A 389 -29.02 -10.57 -12.17
N PRO A 390 -28.78 -11.30 -11.07
CA PRO A 390 -29.85 -11.87 -10.26
C PRO A 390 -30.68 -10.79 -9.52
N GLY A 391 -30.08 -9.64 -9.21
CA GLY A 391 -30.75 -8.47 -8.65
C GLY A 391 -30.95 -7.31 -9.63
N GLY A 392 -30.79 -7.53 -10.94
CA GLY A 392 -30.87 -6.46 -11.92
C GLY A 392 -29.89 -5.33 -11.64
N ASP A 393 -30.38 -4.09 -11.63
CA ASP A 393 -29.60 -2.89 -11.31
C ASP A 393 -29.31 -2.68 -9.82
N LEU A 394 -30.06 -3.37 -8.95
CA LEU A 394 -29.84 -3.40 -7.50
C LEU A 394 -28.79 -4.45 -7.10
N THR A 395 -28.21 -5.17 -8.06
CA THR A 395 -27.15 -6.15 -7.78
C THR A 395 -25.95 -5.47 -7.12
N GLU A 396 -25.59 -5.96 -5.93
CA GLU A 396 -24.39 -5.52 -5.21
C GLU A 396 -23.12 -5.94 -5.96
N ILE A 397 -22.28 -4.96 -6.23
CA ILE A 397 -21.00 -5.19 -6.87
C ILE A 397 -19.94 -5.36 -5.78
N GLY A 398 -19.32 -6.53 -5.69
CA GLY A 398 -18.22 -6.78 -4.75
C GLY A 398 -16.99 -5.90 -4.99
N GLU A 399 -16.01 -5.92 -4.08
CA GLU A 399 -14.80 -5.07 -4.13
C GLU A 399 -14.13 -5.09 -5.53
N LYS A 400 -13.90 -3.91 -6.12
CA LYS A 400 -13.35 -3.70 -7.48
C LYS A 400 -14.18 -4.32 -8.63
N GLY A 401 -15.43 -4.68 -8.37
CA GLY A 401 -16.35 -5.27 -9.34
C GLY A 401 -15.88 -6.60 -9.92
N ILE A 402 -15.37 -7.50 -9.09
CA ILE A 402 -14.89 -8.84 -9.53
C ILE A 402 -15.95 -9.64 -10.31
N ASN A 403 -17.23 -9.34 -10.09
CA ASN A 403 -18.39 -9.99 -10.71
C ASN A 403 -18.72 -9.48 -12.12
N LEU A 404 -18.06 -8.42 -12.60
CA LEU A 404 -18.35 -7.78 -13.88
C LEU A 404 -17.22 -8.01 -14.90
N SER A 405 -17.59 -8.14 -16.17
CA SER A 405 -16.63 -8.18 -17.29
C SER A 405 -15.96 -6.82 -17.52
N GLY A 406 -14.83 -6.79 -18.24
CA GLY A 406 -14.14 -5.53 -18.57
C GLY A 406 -15.05 -4.54 -19.32
N GLY A 407 -15.77 -5.04 -20.33
CA GLY A 407 -16.72 -4.25 -21.11
C GLY A 407 -17.89 -3.72 -20.27
N GLN A 408 -18.43 -4.54 -19.36
CA GLN A 408 -19.48 -4.09 -18.43
C GLN A 408 -19.01 -2.97 -17.52
N LYS A 409 -17.81 -3.08 -16.95
CA LYS A 409 -17.23 -2.01 -16.12
C LYS A 409 -17.04 -0.72 -16.90
N ALA A 410 -16.58 -0.82 -18.15
CA ALA A 410 -16.42 0.34 -19.04
C ALA A 410 -17.77 1.01 -19.33
N ARG A 411 -18.80 0.23 -19.68
CA ARG A 411 -20.16 0.74 -19.89
C ARG A 411 -20.76 1.40 -18.65
N ILE A 412 -20.58 0.82 -17.46
CA ILE A 412 -21.06 1.42 -16.19
C ILE A 412 -20.34 2.74 -15.90
N SER A 413 -19.02 2.81 -16.11
CA SER A 413 -18.29 4.06 -15.92
C SER A 413 -18.64 5.13 -16.95
N LEU A 414 -18.98 4.74 -18.18
CA LEU A 414 -19.50 5.65 -19.20
C LEU A 414 -20.90 6.14 -18.83
N ALA A 415 -21.79 5.24 -18.40
CA ALA A 415 -23.13 5.56 -17.90
C ALA A 415 -23.08 6.55 -16.73
N ARG A 416 -22.11 6.41 -15.82
CA ARG A 416 -21.86 7.39 -14.75
C ARG A 416 -21.59 8.79 -15.30
N ALA A 417 -20.75 8.92 -16.34
CA ALA A 417 -20.43 10.21 -16.94
C ALA A 417 -21.62 10.81 -17.73
N VAL A 418 -22.37 9.97 -18.44
CA VAL A 418 -23.64 10.35 -19.11
C VAL A 418 -24.62 10.89 -18.08
N TYR A 419 -24.87 10.14 -17.00
CA TYR A 419 -25.86 10.49 -15.99
C TYR A 419 -25.50 11.76 -15.22
N ALA A 420 -24.21 11.95 -14.90
CA ALA A 420 -23.71 13.14 -14.21
C ALA A 420 -23.98 14.44 -15.00
N ASP A 421 -24.17 14.33 -16.31
CA ASP A 421 -24.63 15.39 -17.20
C ASP A 421 -23.82 16.69 -17.12
N LYS A 422 -22.48 16.59 -17.09
CA LYS A 422 -21.57 17.74 -17.01
C LYS A 422 -21.28 18.36 -18.38
N ASP A 423 -20.78 19.60 -18.41
CA ASP A 423 -20.55 20.38 -19.66
C ASP A 423 -19.38 19.83 -20.49
N ILE A 424 -18.37 19.31 -19.79
CA ILE A 424 -17.11 18.80 -20.35
C ILE A 424 -16.96 17.33 -19.94
N VAL A 425 -16.68 16.47 -20.92
CA VAL A 425 -16.51 15.03 -20.70
C VAL A 425 -15.13 14.61 -21.20
N LEU A 426 -14.26 14.24 -20.26
CA LEU A 426 -12.92 13.72 -20.53
C LEU A 426 -12.94 12.20 -20.49
N MET A 427 -12.41 11.53 -21.52
CA MET A 427 -12.53 10.09 -21.68
C MET A 427 -11.20 9.47 -22.09
N ASP A 428 -10.71 8.52 -21.29
CA ASP A 428 -9.49 7.77 -21.56
C ASP A 428 -9.84 6.36 -22.05
N ASP A 429 -9.88 6.19 -23.38
CA ASP A 429 -10.13 4.93 -24.09
C ASP A 429 -11.32 4.06 -23.56
N PRO A 430 -12.52 4.65 -23.40
CA PRO A 430 -13.68 3.99 -22.80
C PRO A 430 -14.26 2.85 -23.65
N LEU A 431 -13.84 2.73 -24.91
CA LEU A 431 -14.39 1.81 -25.91
C LEU A 431 -13.49 0.59 -26.19
N SER A 432 -12.30 0.53 -25.59
CA SER A 432 -11.28 -0.49 -25.88
C SER A 432 -11.69 -1.92 -25.53
N ALA A 433 -12.46 -2.11 -24.46
CA ALA A 433 -12.89 -3.42 -23.97
C ALA A 433 -14.22 -3.91 -24.58
N LEU A 434 -14.75 -3.20 -25.58
CA LEU A 434 -16.07 -3.45 -26.16
C LEU A 434 -15.97 -4.12 -27.53
N ASP A 435 -16.93 -5.00 -27.81
CA ASP A 435 -17.11 -5.61 -29.13
C ASP A 435 -17.50 -4.54 -30.17
N SER A 436 -17.08 -4.71 -31.43
CA SER A 436 -17.26 -3.71 -32.50
C SER A 436 -18.70 -3.25 -32.69
N HIS A 437 -19.67 -4.17 -32.60
CA HIS A 437 -21.10 -3.84 -32.73
C HIS A 437 -21.58 -2.93 -31.57
N VAL A 438 -21.31 -3.31 -30.33
CA VAL A 438 -21.67 -2.51 -29.14
C VAL A 438 -20.95 -1.16 -29.15
N LYS A 439 -19.70 -1.16 -29.60
CA LYS A 439 -18.87 0.05 -29.77
C LYS A 439 -19.54 1.08 -30.66
N LYS A 440 -20.07 0.66 -31.82
CA LYS A 440 -20.77 1.55 -32.76
C LYS A 440 -22.08 2.09 -32.20
N LEU A 441 -22.91 1.22 -31.60
CA LEU A 441 -24.17 1.63 -30.98
C LEU A 441 -23.96 2.66 -29.86
N ILE A 442 -22.97 2.44 -28.99
CA ILE A 442 -22.61 3.40 -27.94
C ILE A 442 -22.03 4.68 -28.54
N PHE A 443 -21.21 4.58 -29.58
CA PHE A 443 -20.66 5.76 -30.23
C PHE A 443 -21.76 6.66 -30.81
N GLU A 444 -22.71 6.08 -31.55
CA GLU A 444 -23.84 6.80 -32.14
C GLU A 444 -24.79 7.35 -31.06
N GLY A 445 -25.24 6.50 -30.14
CA GLY A 445 -26.21 6.90 -29.11
C GLY A 445 -25.65 7.84 -28.04
N VAL A 446 -24.40 7.64 -27.61
CA VAL A 446 -23.79 8.46 -26.54
C VAL A 446 -23.05 9.66 -27.11
N PHE A 447 -22.12 9.45 -28.04
CA PHE A 447 -21.20 10.51 -28.46
C PHE A 447 -21.84 11.45 -29.47
N LEU A 448 -22.58 10.90 -30.46
CA LEU A 448 -23.19 11.69 -31.54
C LEU A 448 -24.58 12.26 -31.17
N ASP A 449 -25.34 11.57 -30.33
CA ASP A 449 -26.69 11.98 -29.92
C ASP A 449 -26.71 12.58 -28.49
N ALA A 450 -26.66 11.76 -27.43
CA ALA A 450 -26.87 12.22 -26.06
C ALA A 450 -25.89 13.31 -25.59
N MET A 451 -24.62 13.24 -26.00
CA MET A 451 -23.59 14.22 -25.67
C MET A 451 -23.33 15.24 -26.78
N ARG A 452 -24.19 15.35 -27.80
CA ARG A 452 -23.97 16.19 -28.99
C ARG A 452 -23.59 17.64 -28.67
N HIS A 453 -24.24 18.21 -27.66
CA HIS A 453 -24.09 19.61 -27.27
C HIS A 453 -22.97 19.87 -26.26
N LYS A 454 -22.22 18.84 -25.88
CA LYS A 454 -21.17 18.89 -24.85
C LYS A 454 -19.78 18.96 -25.44
N THR A 455 -18.85 19.53 -24.69
CA THR A 455 -17.43 19.44 -25.07
C THR A 455 -16.92 18.06 -24.68
N ARG A 456 -16.38 17.33 -25.64
CA ARG A 456 -15.95 15.94 -25.46
C ARG A 456 -14.49 15.82 -25.85
N VAL A 457 -13.68 15.26 -24.96
CA VAL A 457 -12.27 14.94 -25.24
C VAL A 457 -12.10 13.44 -25.11
N LEU A 458 -11.92 12.76 -26.24
CA LEU A 458 -11.71 11.33 -26.31
C LEU A 458 -10.25 11.03 -26.62
N VAL A 459 -9.54 10.47 -25.64
CA VAL A 459 -8.27 9.79 -25.89
C VAL A 459 -8.60 8.39 -26.38
N THR A 460 -8.09 8.02 -27.56
CA THR A 460 -8.31 6.69 -28.13
C THR A 460 -7.06 6.21 -28.86
N HIS A 461 -6.84 4.90 -28.82
CA HIS A 461 -5.86 4.22 -29.67
C HIS A 461 -6.47 3.73 -30.99
N ALA A 462 -7.80 3.62 -31.04
CA ALA A 462 -8.54 3.21 -32.22
C ALA A 462 -8.89 4.41 -33.11
N VAL A 463 -8.82 4.19 -34.41
CA VAL A 463 -8.99 5.20 -35.47
C VAL A 463 -10.40 5.16 -36.10
N ASP A 464 -11.24 4.23 -35.64
CA ASP A 464 -12.55 3.88 -36.18
C ASP A 464 -13.52 5.05 -36.39
N PHE A 465 -13.45 6.08 -35.54
CA PHE A 465 -14.43 7.18 -35.50
C PHE A 465 -13.80 8.57 -35.60
N LEU A 466 -12.58 8.66 -36.14
CA LEU A 466 -11.88 9.95 -36.25
C LEU A 466 -12.52 10.89 -37.27
N ASP A 467 -13.18 10.36 -38.29
CA ASP A 467 -13.91 11.13 -39.31
C ASP A 467 -15.10 11.91 -38.72
N LYS A 468 -15.64 11.45 -37.58
CA LYS A 468 -16.73 12.13 -36.87
C LYS A 468 -16.25 13.22 -35.90
N ALA A 469 -14.95 13.36 -35.68
CA ALA A 469 -14.39 14.35 -34.76
C ALA A 469 -14.24 15.73 -35.42
N ASP A 470 -14.62 16.78 -34.70
CA ASP A 470 -14.44 18.17 -35.16
C ASP A 470 -12.94 18.55 -35.19
N LYS A 471 -12.16 18.00 -34.26
CA LYS A 471 -10.73 18.29 -34.10
C LYS A 471 -9.97 17.04 -33.65
N ILE A 472 -8.82 16.81 -34.26
CA ILE A 472 -7.91 15.71 -33.93
C ILE A 472 -6.57 16.28 -33.49
N ILE A 473 -6.05 15.74 -32.38
CA ILE A 473 -4.77 16.11 -31.78
C ILE A 473 -3.86 14.90 -31.82
N ILE A 474 -2.69 15.06 -32.44
CA ILE A 474 -1.69 14.00 -32.54
C ILE A 474 -0.57 14.28 -31.55
N MET A 475 -0.38 13.37 -30.61
CA MET A 475 0.70 13.43 -29.62
C MET A 475 1.86 12.51 -29.99
N GLU A 476 3.07 13.06 -29.93
CA GLU A 476 4.33 12.31 -30.11
C GLU A 476 5.33 12.73 -29.02
N ALA A 477 5.89 11.76 -28.31
CA ALA A 477 6.94 11.98 -27.29
C ALA A 477 6.64 13.14 -26.31
N GLY A 478 5.41 13.24 -25.82
CA GLY A 478 5.03 14.26 -24.84
C GLY A 478 4.76 15.66 -25.40
N ARG A 479 4.70 15.81 -26.73
CA ARG A 479 4.40 17.07 -27.41
C ARG A 479 3.20 16.91 -28.32
N ILE A 480 2.45 18.00 -28.50
CA ILE A 480 1.43 18.06 -29.55
C ILE A 480 2.16 18.33 -30.87
N LYS A 481 2.10 17.36 -31.79
CA LYS A 481 2.74 17.46 -33.10
C LYS A 481 1.86 18.18 -34.11
N HIS A 482 0.57 17.80 -34.15
CA HIS A 482 -0.41 18.35 -35.08
C HIS A 482 -1.78 18.52 -34.41
N ILE A 483 -2.49 19.56 -34.85
CA ILE A 483 -3.90 19.81 -34.52
C ILE A 483 -4.60 20.13 -35.84
N GLY A 484 -5.69 19.44 -36.16
CA GLY A 484 -6.43 19.67 -37.40
C GLY A 484 -7.73 18.88 -37.50
N THR A 485 -8.47 19.09 -38.59
CA THR A 485 -9.64 18.29 -38.96
C THR A 485 -9.20 17.03 -39.70
N PHE A 486 -10.04 15.99 -39.72
CA PHE A 486 -9.73 14.73 -40.40
C PHE A 486 -9.29 14.94 -41.87
N ASP A 487 -10.01 15.77 -42.63
CA ASP A 487 -9.68 16.06 -44.03
C ASP A 487 -8.27 16.65 -44.19
N LYS A 488 -7.89 17.61 -43.35
CA LYS A 488 -6.57 18.25 -43.42
C LYS A 488 -5.45 17.27 -43.12
N LEU A 489 -5.70 16.36 -42.18
CA LEU A 489 -4.74 15.34 -41.75
C LEU A 489 -4.60 14.23 -42.80
N GLN A 490 -5.66 13.90 -43.53
CA GLN A 490 -5.63 12.92 -44.60
C GLN A 490 -4.73 13.38 -45.77
N HIS A 491 -4.49 14.67 -45.99
CA HIS A 491 -3.68 15.15 -47.11
C HIS A 491 -2.17 15.20 -46.84
N SER A 492 -1.74 14.92 -45.61
CA SER A 492 -0.32 14.89 -45.23
C SER A 492 0.18 13.44 -45.08
N ASP A 493 1.20 13.09 -45.84
CA ASP A 493 1.78 11.73 -45.86
C ASP A 493 2.31 11.28 -44.50
N GLU A 494 2.88 12.20 -43.72
CA GLU A 494 3.38 11.91 -42.36
C GLU A 494 2.25 11.50 -41.41
N ILE A 495 1.05 12.05 -41.59
CA ILE A 495 -0.09 11.80 -40.70
C ILE A 495 -0.87 10.58 -41.15
N ARG A 496 -0.99 10.36 -42.47
CA ARG A 496 -1.50 9.09 -43.02
C ARG A 496 -0.73 7.90 -42.45
N HIS A 497 0.60 7.95 -42.44
CA HIS A 497 1.40 6.87 -41.86
C HIS A 497 1.09 6.64 -40.37
N ILE A 498 0.86 7.70 -39.58
CA ILE A 498 0.52 7.56 -38.15
C ILE A 498 -0.90 6.99 -37.98
N VAL A 499 -1.83 7.36 -38.85
CA VAL A 499 -3.20 6.82 -38.81
C VAL A 499 -3.21 5.35 -39.24
N GLU A 500 -2.50 4.99 -40.32
CA GLU A 500 -2.39 3.62 -40.84
C GLU A 500 -1.68 2.65 -39.88
N THR A 501 -0.76 3.15 -39.04
CA THR A 501 -0.10 2.31 -38.01
C THR A 501 -0.96 2.06 -36.78
N LEU A 502 -2.06 2.81 -36.62
CA LEU A 502 -3.00 2.59 -35.52
C LEU A 502 -4.00 1.47 -35.87
N PRO A 503 -4.50 0.73 -34.87
CA PRO A 503 -5.42 -0.38 -35.11
C PRO A 503 -6.74 0.11 -35.72
N HIS A 504 -7.02 -0.33 -36.95
CA HIS A 504 -8.29 -0.18 -37.64
C HIS A 504 -9.14 -1.44 -37.48
N THR A 505 -10.42 -1.30 -37.12
CA THR A 505 -11.39 -2.37 -37.30
C THR A 505 -12.08 -2.19 -38.65
N ASN A 506 -12.04 -3.21 -39.52
CA ASN A 506 -12.84 -3.21 -40.74
C ASN A 506 -14.30 -3.40 -40.35
N PHE A 507 -15.13 -2.39 -40.60
CA PHE A 507 -16.57 -2.49 -40.46
C PHE A 507 -17.16 -2.90 -41.81
N ASP A 508 -17.89 -4.02 -41.85
CA ASP A 508 -18.73 -4.34 -43.00
C ASP A 508 -19.97 -3.43 -42.94
N GLU A 509 -19.91 -2.29 -43.63
CA GLU A 509 -20.95 -1.23 -43.59
C GLU A 509 -22.35 -1.76 -43.96
N GLU A 510 -22.44 -2.69 -44.91
CA GLU A 510 -23.71 -3.17 -45.48
C GLU A 510 -24.53 -4.05 -44.51
N GLN A 511 -23.88 -4.98 -43.78
CA GLN A 511 -24.57 -5.77 -42.74
C GLN A 511 -24.91 -4.97 -41.48
N LEU A 512 -24.24 -3.82 -41.32
CA LEU A 512 -24.29 -2.99 -40.14
C LEU A 512 -25.33 -1.89 -40.24
N GLU A 513 -25.52 -1.31 -41.43
CA GLU A 513 -26.67 -0.44 -41.73
C GLU A 513 -27.99 -1.18 -41.56
N ASP A 514 -28.09 -2.42 -42.06
CA ASP A 514 -29.26 -3.28 -41.85
C ASP A 514 -29.54 -3.52 -40.36
N ALA A 515 -28.51 -3.82 -39.55
CA ALA A 515 -28.68 -4.06 -38.12
C ALA A 515 -29.06 -2.79 -37.32
N ILE A 516 -28.53 -1.63 -37.73
CA ILE A 516 -28.84 -0.34 -37.11
C ILE A 516 -30.23 0.14 -37.50
N GLU A 517 -30.63 0.02 -38.77
CA GLU A 517 -32.01 0.27 -39.18
C GLU A 517 -32.96 -0.63 -38.40
N HIS A 518 -32.64 -1.92 -38.25
CA HIS A 518 -33.48 -2.83 -37.46
C HIS A 518 -33.57 -2.44 -35.98
N ALA A 519 -32.47 -1.96 -35.37
CA ALA A 519 -32.44 -1.50 -33.99
C ALA A 519 -33.15 -0.16 -33.77
N ILE A 520 -33.04 0.77 -34.73
CA ILE A 520 -33.76 2.06 -34.73
C ILE A 520 -35.26 1.84 -34.96
N GLU A 521 -35.63 0.92 -35.86
CA GLU A 521 -37.01 0.56 -36.13
C GLU A 521 -37.63 -0.16 -34.91
N GLU A 522 -36.89 -1.07 -34.25
CA GLU A 522 -37.29 -1.64 -32.95
C GLU A 522 -37.43 -0.55 -31.88
N HIS A 523 -36.55 0.46 -31.85
CA HIS A 523 -36.63 1.56 -30.89
C HIS A 523 -37.84 2.46 -31.13
N LYS A 524 -38.17 2.79 -32.39
CA LYS A 524 -39.39 3.52 -32.75
C LYS A 524 -40.65 2.73 -32.41
N ILE A 525 -40.66 1.42 -32.71
CA ILE A 525 -41.77 0.53 -32.36
C ILE A 525 -41.89 0.39 -30.83
N ALA A 526 -40.78 0.42 -30.10
CA ALA A 526 -40.77 0.43 -28.64
C ALA A 526 -41.26 1.75 -28.04
N GLU A 527 -40.93 2.91 -28.62
CA GLU A 527 -41.46 4.21 -28.22
C GLU A 527 -42.98 4.32 -28.46
N GLU A 528 -43.48 3.80 -29.58
CA GLU A 528 -44.93 3.75 -29.85
C GLU A 528 -45.67 2.78 -28.92
N ARG A 529 -45.02 1.71 -28.45
CA ARG A 529 -45.56 0.79 -27.41
C ARG A 529 -45.44 1.35 -25.98
N LYS A 530 -44.42 2.18 -25.70
CA LYS A 530 -44.19 2.84 -24.40
C LYS A 530 -45.28 3.89 -24.04
N ALA A 531 -46.12 4.30 -24.99
CA ALA A 531 -47.30 5.11 -24.70
C ALA A 531 -48.44 4.33 -23.98
N SER A 532 -48.39 2.99 -23.96
CA SER A 532 -49.40 2.14 -23.30
C SER A 532 -48.87 1.23 -22.19
N ASP A 533 -47.58 0.88 -22.19
CA ASP A 533 -46.98 0.06 -21.13
C ASP A 533 -45.82 0.82 -20.45
N SER A 534 -46.02 1.18 -19.18
CA SER A 534 -44.96 1.67 -18.31
C SER A 534 -43.85 0.62 -18.23
N TYR A 535 -42.68 0.92 -18.78
CA TYR A 535 -41.49 0.09 -18.66
C TYR A 535 -41.05 0.08 -17.19
N SER A 536 -41.59 -0.86 -16.40
CA SER A 536 -41.10 -1.11 -15.05
C SER A 536 -39.70 -1.68 -15.19
N ILE A 537 -38.67 -0.88 -14.90
CA ILE A 537 -37.35 -1.43 -14.55
C ILE A 537 -37.63 -2.45 -13.46
N VAL A 538 -37.40 -3.72 -13.77
CA VAL A 538 -37.74 -4.84 -12.89
C VAL A 538 -36.91 -4.69 -11.62
N SER A 539 -37.50 -4.08 -10.59
CA SER A 539 -37.08 -4.24 -9.21
C SER A 539 -37.44 -5.67 -8.82
N VAL A 540 -36.62 -6.64 -9.22
CA VAL A 540 -36.66 -7.96 -8.59
C VAL A 540 -36.24 -7.71 -7.15
N GLU A 541 -37.10 -8.06 -6.19
CA GLU A 541 -36.74 -8.09 -4.77
C GLU A 541 -35.42 -8.85 -4.63
N GLY A 542 -34.39 -8.11 -4.23
CA GLY A 542 -32.99 -8.49 -4.44
C GLY A 542 -32.65 -9.85 -3.84
N SER A 543 -32.15 -10.75 -4.66
CA SER A 543 -31.24 -11.77 -4.17
C SER A 543 -29.90 -11.08 -3.91
N HIS A 544 -29.69 -10.67 -2.67
CA HIS A 544 -28.37 -10.27 -2.18
C HIS A 544 -27.37 -11.38 -2.54
N ILE A 545 -26.32 -11.05 -3.29
CA ILE A 545 -25.20 -11.98 -3.58
C ILE A 545 -24.33 -12.14 -2.32
N THR A 546 -24.51 -11.27 -1.34
CA THR A 546 -24.33 -11.64 0.05
C THR A 546 -25.40 -12.68 0.39
N GLU A 547 -25.03 -13.97 0.27
CA GLU A 547 -25.37 -14.87 1.38
C GLU A 547 -25.15 -14.03 2.63
N ASN A 548 -26.16 -13.97 3.51
CA ASN A 548 -26.00 -13.41 4.83
C ASN A 548 -24.85 -14.18 5.52
N GLU A 549 -23.59 -13.82 5.22
CA GLU A 549 -22.60 -13.57 6.23
C GLU A 549 -23.20 -12.43 7.04
N ASN A 550 -24.22 -12.80 7.84
CA ASN A 550 -24.34 -12.23 9.14
C ASN A 550 -22.89 -12.15 9.62
N GLU A 551 -22.49 -10.98 10.05
CA GLU A 551 -21.66 -10.90 11.24
C GLU A 551 -22.45 -11.64 12.35
N GLU A 552 -22.58 -12.97 12.24
CA GLU A 552 -22.33 -13.82 13.38
C GLU A 552 -20.99 -13.30 13.83
N ALA A 553 -21.03 -12.40 14.82
CA ALA A 553 -19.98 -12.33 15.80
C ALA A 553 -19.65 -13.79 16.02
N VAL A 554 -18.57 -14.27 15.38
CA VAL A 554 -18.21 -15.68 15.40
C VAL A 554 -17.98 -15.88 16.86
N GLU A 555 -19.01 -16.36 17.54
CA GLU A 555 -19.02 -16.50 18.97
C GLU A 555 -18.06 -17.66 19.10
N VAL A 556 -16.80 -17.30 19.36
CA VAL A 556 -15.69 -18.21 19.15
C VAL A 556 -15.97 -19.34 20.12
N GLY A 557 -16.57 -20.42 19.61
CA GLY A 557 -17.06 -21.47 20.47
C GLY A 557 -15.86 -21.98 21.25
N LEU A 558 -16.08 -22.43 22.48
CA LEU A 558 -15.04 -23.08 23.28
C LEU A 558 -14.31 -24.19 22.48
N ARG A 559 -14.98 -24.77 21.47
CA ARG A 559 -14.41 -25.70 20.50
C ARG A 559 -13.35 -25.07 19.57
N THR A 560 -13.53 -23.83 19.12
CA THR A 560 -12.55 -23.10 18.31
C THR A 560 -11.34 -22.73 19.17
N TYR A 561 -11.56 -22.30 20.42
CA TYR A 561 -10.48 -22.15 21.38
C TYR A 561 -9.76 -23.48 21.61
N HIS A 562 -10.49 -24.57 21.83
CA HIS A 562 -9.92 -25.92 22.00
C HIS A 562 -9.10 -26.37 20.78
N SER A 563 -9.60 -26.15 19.56
CA SER A 563 -8.85 -26.42 18.32
C SER A 563 -7.62 -25.52 18.17
N PHE A 564 -7.70 -24.26 18.58
CA PHE A 564 -6.55 -23.35 18.61
C PHE A 564 -5.49 -23.82 19.63
N PHE A 565 -5.93 -24.27 20.82
CA PHE A 565 -5.06 -24.83 21.86
C PHE A 565 -4.38 -26.14 21.45
N ILE A 566 -5.04 -26.96 20.62
CA ILE A 566 -4.47 -28.22 20.11
C ILE A 566 -3.54 -27.98 18.92
N SER A 567 -3.90 -27.09 18.00
CA SER A 567 -3.15 -26.87 16.74
C SER A 567 -1.85 -26.07 16.91
N LYS A 568 -1.73 -25.23 17.94
CA LYS A 568 -0.54 -24.41 18.21
C LYS A 568 0.51 -25.05 19.13
N GLY A 569 0.24 -26.24 19.68
CA GLY A 569 1.20 -27.03 20.45
C GLY A 569 0.91 -27.11 21.96
N ASN A 570 1.08 -28.33 22.48
CA ASN A 570 1.05 -28.78 23.88
C ASN A 570 0.13 -27.99 24.83
N TRP A 571 -1.16 -28.35 24.87
CA TRP A 571 -2.11 -27.95 25.92
C TRP A 571 -1.55 -28.10 27.35
N LEU A 572 -0.64 -29.07 27.51
CA LEU A 572 0.12 -29.35 28.72
C LEU A 572 0.92 -28.13 29.22
N ILE A 573 1.39 -27.26 28.31
CA ILE A 573 2.08 -26.01 28.65
C ILE A 573 1.14 -25.06 29.40
N TYR A 574 -0.10 -24.89 28.92
CA TYR A 574 -1.07 -23.98 29.56
C TYR A 574 -1.52 -24.50 30.92
N VAL A 575 -1.69 -25.82 31.04
CA VAL A 575 -2.00 -26.46 32.32
C VAL A 575 -0.83 -26.32 33.30
N LEU A 576 0.42 -26.50 32.85
CA LEU A 576 1.60 -26.26 33.67
C LEU A 576 1.70 -24.80 34.11
N VAL A 577 1.45 -23.83 33.21
CA VAL A 577 1.45 -22.40 33.56
C VAL A 577 0.34 -22.06 34.56
N THR A 578 -0.84 -22.66 34.42
CA THR A 578 -1.97 -22.42 35.32
C THR A 578 -1.73 -23.03 36.70
N LEU A 579 -1.32 -24.30 36.76
CA LEU A 579 -0.94 -24.97 38.02
C LEU A 579 0.19 -24.23 38.72
N PHE A 580 1.12 -23.69 37.94
CA PHE A 580 2.20 -22.87 38.46
C PHE A 580 1.69 -21.55 39.06
N PHE A 581 0.77 -20.84 38.39
CA PHE A 581 0.20 -19.59 38.92
C PHE A 581 -0.59 -19.83 40.22
N VAL A 582 -1.32 -20.95 40.29
CA VAL A 582 -1.99 -21.41 41.50
C VAL A 582 -0.97 -21.74 42.60
N GLY A 583 0.11 -22.43 42.26
CA GLY A 583 1.21 -22.73 43.20
C GLY A 583 1.91 -21.47 43.72
N TYR A 584 2.12 -20.47 42.87
CA TYR A 584 2.66 -19.17 43.24
C TYR A 584 1.71 -18.42 44.19
N ALA A 585 0.43 -18.32 43.84
CA ALA A 585 -0.57 -17.67 44.69
C ALA A 585 -0.72 -18.38 46.05
N TYR A 586 -0.72 -19.71 46.03
CA TYR A 586 -0.74 -20.53 47.25
C TYR A 586 0.50 -20.30 48.10
N THR A 587 1.69 -20.26 47.50
CA THR A 587 2.94 -20.01 48.23
C THR A 587 2.97 -18.61 48.83
N ASN A 588 2.53 -17.58 48.09
CA ASN A 588 2.43 -16.23 48.63
C ASN A 588 1.45 -16.18 49.81
N ALA A 589 0.26 -16.75 49.66
CA ALA A 589 -0.73 -16.79 50.74
C ALA A 589 -0.23 -17.60 51.95
N TYR A 590 0.41 -18.75 51.71
CA TYR A 590 1.00 -19.59 52.75
C TYR A 590 2.13 -18.86 53.47
N SER A 591 3.01 -18.20 52.72
CA SER A 591 4.08 -17.35 53.25
C SER A 591 3.49 -16.28 54.17
N THR A 592 2.49 -15.51 53.72
CA THR A 592 1.84 -14.46 54.54
C THR A 592 1.14 -15.01 55.79
N ILE A 593 0.50 -16.18 55.71
CA ILE A 593 -0.19 -16.79 56.86
C ILE A 593 0.79 -17.40 57.85
N TYR A 594 1.79 -18.14 57.35
CA TYR A 594 2.85 -18.74 58.17
C TYR A 594 3.69 -17.66 58.84
N PHE A 595 3.89 -16.53 58.15
CA PHE A 595 4.51 -15.33 58.70
C PHE A 595 3.77 -14.76 59.91
N GLY A 596 2.45 -14.57 59.79
CA GLY A 596 1.62 -14.06 60.88
C GLY A 596 1.72 -14.94 62.12
N LYS A 597 1.76 -16.26 61.95
CA LYS A 597 1.92 -17.23 63.05
C LYS A 597 3.32 -17.26 63.66
N TRP A 598 4.36 -17.01 62.86
CA TRP A 598 5.74 -16.99 63.33
C TRP A 598 6.05 -15.77 64.22
N ILE A 599 5.47 -14.61 63.89
CA ILE A 599 5.56 -13.39 64.71
C ILE A 599 5.06 -13.63 66.16
N GLU A 600 4.11 -14.55 66.34
CA GLU A 600 3.57 -14.88 67.65
C GLU A 600 4.48 -15.81 68.49
N HIS A 601 5.49 -16.49 67.91
CA HIS A 601 6.11 -17.65 68.58
C HIS A 601 7.66 -17.78 68.57
N SER A 602 8.46 -16.90 67.95
CA SER A 602 9.93 -17.04 68.06
C SER A 602 10.74 -15.80 67.65
N GLU A 603 11.66 -15.35 68.50
CA GLU A 603 12.58 -14.23 68.24
C GLU A 603 13.87 -14.63 67.48
N ASP A 604 14.22 -15.92 67.40
CA ASP A 604 15.59 -16.35 67.04
C ASP A 604 15.82 -16.87 65.59
N GLU A 605 14.81 -16.95 64.71
CA GLU A 605 14.95 -17.62 63.40
C GLU A 605 14.73 -16.74 62.14
N PHE A 606 15.10 -15.47 62.19
CA PHE A 606 14.99 -14.53 61.04
C PHE A 606 15.59 -15.09 59.73
N TRP A 607 16.76 -15.74 59.80
CA TRP A 607 17.46 -16.25 58.62
C TRP A 607 16.73 -17.38 57.89
N LYS A 608 16.02 -18.26 58.60
CA LYS A 608 15.23 -19.32 57.95
C LYS A 608 14.03 -18.72 57.22
N TYR A 609 13.42 -17.67 57.79
CA TYR A 609 12.30 -16.96 57.20
C TYR A 609 12.72 -16.11 55.99
N PHE A 610 13.87 -15.45 56.06
CA PHE A 610 14.48 -14.75 54.92
C PHE A 610 14.73 -15.69 53.73
N VAL A 611 15.27 -16.89 53.98
CA VAL A 611 15.48 -17.90 52.93
C VAL A 611 14.14 -18.36 52.33
N LEU A 612 13.13 -18.62 53.16
CA LEU A 612 11.80 -19.05 52.68
C LEU A 612 11.09 -17.98 51.85
N THR A 613 11.22 -16.70 52.22
CA THR A 613 10.51 -15.59 51.53
C THR A 613 11.24 -15.05 50.32
N THR A 614 12.58 -15.13 50.26
CA THR A 614 13.35 -14.58 49.14
C THR A 614 13.79 -15.63 48.13
N VAL A 615 14.15 -16.83 48.57
CA VAL A 615 14.67 -17.90 47.69
C VAL A 615 13.54 -18.65 47.01
N GLN A 616 12.38 -18.78 47.66
CA GLN A 616 11.23 -19.49 47.09
C GLN A 616 10.66 -18.76 45.86
N PRO A 617 10.37 -17.45 45.89
CA PRO A 617 9.97 -16.71 44.69
C PRO A 617 11.04 -16.71 43.58
N LEU A 618 12.33 -16.66 43.96
CA LEU A 618 13.45 -16.76 43.02
C LEU A 618 13.45 -18.09 42.26
N SER A 619 13.23 -19.20 42.98
CA SER A 619 13.16 -20.54 42.39
C SER A 619 11.98 -20.65 41.42
N TYR A 620 10.83 -20.05 41.76
CA TYR A 620 9.65 -19.99 40.91
C TYR A 620 9.92 -19.18 39.62
N ILE A 621 10.57 -18.03 39.72
CA ILE A 621 10.94 -17.22 38.55
C ILE A 621 11.95 -17.95 37.65
N THR A 622 12.91 -18.68 38.23
CA THR A 622 13.83 -19.52 37.44
C THR A 622 13.11 -20.67 36.74
N CYS A 623 12.08 -21.26 37.37
CA CYS A 623 11.23 -22.24 36.70
C CYS A 623 10.42 -21.60 35.55
N ILE A 624 9.90 -20.38 35.72
CA ILE A 624 9.20 -19.64 34.65
C ILE A 624 10.13 -19.39 33.47
N THR A 625 11.37 -18.93 33.70
CA THR A 625 12.31 -18.63 32.62
C THR A 625 12.81 -19.88 31.91
N ILE A 626 12.98 -21.00 32.62
CA ILE A 626 13.32 -22.29 32.02
C ILE A 626 12.14 -22.81 31.18
N ILE A 627 10.91 -22.77 31.71
CA ILE A 627 9.71 -23.22 31.01
C ILE A 627 9.46 -22.35 29.76
N PHE A 628 9.51 -21.02 29.88
CA PHE A 628 9.37 -20.12 28.73
C PHE A 628 10.54 -20.22 27.74
N GLY A 629 11.77 -20.45 28.23
CA GLY A 629 12.94 -20.72 27.39
C GLY A 629 12.72 -21.97 26.54
N LEU A 630 12.27 -23.07 27.16
CA LEU A 630 11.92 -24.31 26.48
C LEU A 630 10.78 -24.10 25.46
N ILE A 631 9.76 -23.31 25.79
CA ILE A 631 8.65 -22.98 24.87
C ILE A 631 9.15 -22.16 23.67
N THR A 632 10.07 -21.23 23.88
CA THR A 632 10.60 -20.35 22.83
C THR A 632 11.60 -21.06 21.92
N PHE A 633 12.28 -22.10 22.41
CA PHE A 633 13.23 -22.93 21.63
C PHE A 633 12.58 -24.17 20.98
N SER A 634 11.46 -24.67 21.51
CA SER A 634 10.76 -25.87 21.01
C SER A 634 9.76 -25.60 19.87
N THR A 635 9.51 -24.34 19.52
CA THR A 635 8.64 -23.93 18.40
C THR A 635 9.45 -23.11 17.41
#